data_AF-A0A8C4EWI0-F1
#
_entry.id   AF-A0A8C4EWI0-F1
#
_cell.length_a   1.000
_cell.length_b   1.000
_cell.length_c   1.000
_cell.angle_alpha   90.00
_cell.angle_beta   90.00
_cell.angle_gamma   90.00
#
_symmetry.space_group_name_H-M   'P 1'
#
loop_
_entity.id
_entity.type
_entity.pdbx_description
1 polymer ?
#
loop_
_entity_poly.entity_id
_entity_poly.type
_entity_poly.pdbx_seq_one_letter_code
_entity_poly.pdbx_strand_id
1 'polypeptide(L)'
;TKCEPIVTFGWIIGLWSTCFNIDVKNPRIFTGPEDALFGFSVLQHESDGEKSMLVGAPWDGPPNNRKGDVYKCIVGEEKNSNCSKVNLGETALQNVSKNLRNSHLGMTLTPDSPDGFLACAPLWSQECGTSMFSTGICASVSDDLEPRKTIAPTAQRCSTYMDIVIVLDGSNSIWPWYEVQNFLSNILSKFHISPDQMQVGILQYGEVAVHEWSLKDYQTTQDVVEAAKNISRQEGRETRTAYAIHMACTEAFSAERGARQGATKVMIVVTDGESHDGEELEDALTECNNRNITRYAIAVLGHYIRRQQDPETFINEIKFIASDPDDKYFFNVTNEAALNDIVDALGDRIFTLEGTLGYNESSFHMEMSQIGFSTHTLDDGILFGMVGAYDWDGGVLKEGINGRIMPSREAFKSEFPLELKNHAAYLGYTVSSVVVGDWWRLYVAGAPRFKHKGKVILFELSEDGNVNIVQALNGEQIGSYYGSEVCGLDIDQDGITDVLLVAAPMFLGSGNKEAGKVYIYSLSGKFVSNGTLKSEDKTQDARFGYALTAAPDLNHDGFTDLLVGAPLEDEHRGAIYVYHGDGIHIIHNYKQRIPGSSISPSLQYFGRSVSARLDLDGDDLIDLAVGAHGSAVLLSSRSIVQINVSLSFQPHSINVIQKTCQRGGRESACLNATACFKTVSRSPGPHSNSFGITLYLFINAKVTGMKLSARALFDDSSHRQTQLAVRVHTGQTLCYKLPFHVYDTADYIRPISFSLRFKINNTESGPVLDEGWPTTVKKSVSGTALTVIVNNFLTASYRFEIQKPYVIRSPRRRLAVEVQLQNRLENAYNTSLTLHYSRNLHFSSLSIRVNRTPILVKSTDYVTLWFFYSDSVEREDTLGDNSVQLQSFVQYEPDLFVSRCVHNTVFIQQSDILVTLNTLY
;
A
#
# COMPACT_ATOMS: atom_id res chain seq x y z
N THR A 1 -24.78 0.40 -54.68
CA THR A 1 -23.73 -0.03 -55.64
C THR A 1 -22.53 0.88 -55.53
N LYS A 2 -21.49 0.46 -54.81
CA LYS A 2 -20.12 1.01 -54.94
C LYS A 2 -19.16 0.01 -54.29
N CYS A 3 -18.26 -0.49 -55.11
CA CYS A 3 -17.29 -1.54 -54.82
C CYS A 3 -16.12 -1.05 -53.96
N GLU A 4 -15.58 -2.01 -53.22
CA GLU A 4 -14.39 -1.99 -52.38
C GLU A 4 -13.08 -1.57 -53.09
N PRO A 5 -12.06 -1.22 -52.29
CA PRO A 5 -10.74 -1.78 -52.45
C PRO A 5 -10.37 -2.64 -51.24
N ILE A 6 -10.07 -3.90 -51.52
CA ILE A 6 -9.54 -4.91 -50.60
C ILE A 6 -8.14 -4.46 -50.16
N VAL A 7 -8.00 -4.06 -48.90
CA VAL A 7 -6.71 -3.93 -48.22
C VAL A 7 -6.51 -5.19 -47.39
N THR A 8 -5.66 -6.09 -47.87
CA THR A 8 -5.22 -7.27 -47.11
C THR A 8 -4.42 -6.82 -45.89
N PHE A 9 -5.06 -6.78 -44.73
CA PHE A 9 -4.41 -6.71 -43.43
C PHE A 9 -3.63 -8.01 -43.19
N GLY A 10 -2.31 -7.95 -43.34
CA GLY A 10 -1.43 -8.96 -42.79
C GLY A 10 -1.44 -8.82 -41.28
N TRP A 11 -2.09 -9.77 -40.60
CA TRP A 11 -2.06 -9.93 -39.15
C TRP A 11 -0.62 -10.16 -38.69
N ILE A 12 0.06 -9.10 -38.27
CA ILE A 12 1.17 -9.20 -37.34
C ILE A 12 0.57 -8.87 -35.98
N ILE A 13 0.10 -9.91 -35.31
CA ILE A 13 -0.14 -9.87 -33.87
C ILE A 13 1.25 -9.70 -33.25
N GLY A 14 1.65 -8.45 -33.03
CA GLY A 14 2.69 -8.12 -32.08
C GLY A 14 2.11 -8.37 -30.70
N LEU A 15 2.15 -9.62 -30.26
CA LEU A 15 2.16 -9.94 -28.83
C LEU A 15 3.41 -9.25 -28.28
N TRP A 16 3.25 -8.03 -27.79
CA TRP A 16 4.21 -7.44 -26.85
C TRP A 16 4.16 -8.36 -25.65
N SER A 17 5.19 -9.20 -25.51
CA SER A 17 5.32 -10.12 -24.40
C SER A 17 5.63 -9.29 -23.15
N THR A 18 4.60 -8.75 -22.50
CA THR A 18 4.70 -8.18 -21.16
C THR A 18 4.71 -9.34 -20.16
N CYS A 19 5.81 -10.08 -20.12
CA CYS A 19 6.12 -10.99 -19.02
C CYS A 19 7.41 -10.49 -18.40
N PHE A 20 7.30 -9.86 -17.24
CA PHE A 20 8.45 -9.61 -16.39
C PHE A 20 8.70 -10.84 -15.48
N ASN A 21 9.78 -10.84 -14.71
CA ASN A 21 10.53 -12.04 -14.31
C ASN A 21 9.86 -12.97 -13.29
N ILE A 22 8.67 -12.67 -12.78
CA ILE A 22 7.98 -13.54 -11.83
C ILE A 22 7.42 -14.77 -12.56
N ASP A 23 7.74 -15.97 -12.06
CA ASP A 23 7.27 -17.23 -12.63
C ASP A 23 5.82 -17.53 -12.24
N VAL A 24 4.94 -17.39 -13.21
CA VAL A 24 3.51 -17.72 -13.09
C VAL A 24 3.20 -19.17 -13.46
N LYS A 25 4.16 -19.91 -14.05
CA LYS A 25 3.94 -21.27 -14.57
C LYS A 25 4.24 -22.35 -13.54
N ASN A 26 5.15 -22.10 -12.61
CA ASN A 26 5.51 -23.05 -11.55
C ASN A 26 5.22 -22.49 -10.14
N PRO A 27 3.99 -22.02 -9.85
CA PRO A 27 3.66 -21.53 -8.52
C PRO A 27 3.68 -22.68 -7.50
N ARG A 28 3.96 -22.35 -6.23
CA ARG A 28 3.66 -23.25 -5.10
C ARG A 28 2.41 -22.74 -4.41
N ILE A 29 1.40 -23.60 -4.29
CA ILE A 29 0.10 -23.23 -3.71
C ILE A 29 -0.09 -24.03 -2.43
N PHE A 30 -0.22 -23.31 -1.33
CA PHE A 30 -0.49 -23.82 0.00
C PHE A 30 -1.98 -23.67 0.30
N THR A 31 -2.66 -24.76 0.62
CA THR A 31 -4.10 -24.74 0.93
C THR A 31 -4.33 -24.83 2.42
N GLY A 32 -5.31 -24.08 2.93
CA GLY A 32 -5.75 -24.14 4.32
C GLY A 32 -7.28 -24.03 4.44
N PRO A 33 -7.82 -24.00 5.67
CA PRO A 33 -9.27 -23.97 5.87
C PRO A 33 -9.90 -22.66 5.36
N GLU A 34 -10.82 -22.76 4.42
CA GLU A 34 -11.53 -21.60 3.83
C GLU A 34 -12.38 -20.84 4.85
N ASP A 35 -13.08 -21.56 5.74
CA ASP A 35 -13.93 -20.98 6.78
C ASP A 35 -13.13 -20.24 7.87
N ALA A 36 -11.84 -20.56 8.00
CA ALA A 36 -10.91 -19.86 8.87
C ALA A 36 -10.34 -18.57 8.25
N LEU A 37 -10.73 -18.25 7.00
CA LEU A 37 -10.14 -17.18 6.19
C LEU A 37 -8.62 -17.32 6.04
N PHE A 38 -8.10 -18.55 5.94
CA PHE A 38 -6.68 -18.80 5.67
C PHE A 38 -6.21 -17.98 4.46
N GLY A 39 -5.03 -17.36 4.57
CA GLY A 39 -4.51 -16.43 3.57
C GLY A 39 -4.94 -14.98 3.80
N PHE A 40 -5.46 -14.64 4.98
CA PHE A 40 -5.88 -13.27 5.32
C PHE A 40 -4.70 -12.30 5.33
N SER A 41 -3.61 -12.73 5.96
CA SER A 41 -2.32 -12.05 6.03
C SER A 41 -1.23 -13.08 5.70
N VAL A 42 -0.14 -12.63 5.09
CA VAL A 42 1.02 -13.47 4.76
C VAL A 42 2.30 -12.74 5.14
N LEU A 43 3.27 -13.49 5.66
CA LEU A 43 4.59 -12.98 6.03
C LEU A 43 5.65 -14.03 5.69
N GLN A 44 6.68 -13.63 4.94
CA GLN A 44 7.84 -14.49 4.70
C GLN A 44 8.70 -14.57 5.97
N HIS A 45 9.14 -15.78 6.31
CA HIS A 45 9.83 -16.09 7.57
C HIS A 45 11.00 -17.04 7.34
N GLU A 46 12.12 -16.76 7.97
CA GLU A 46 13.32 -17.61 7.96
C GLU A 46 13.81 -17.82 9.39
N SER A 47 14.08 -19.06 9.77
CA SER A 47 14.59 -19.42 11.09
C SER A 47 15.59 -20.57 10.97
N ASP A 48 16.80 -20.40 11.48
CA ASP A 48 17.87 -21.40 11.41
C ASP A 48 18.10 -21.99 9.98
N GLY A 49 17.91 -21.15 8.96
CA GLY A 49 18.01 -21.52 7.54
C GLY A 49 16.78 -22.26 6.97
N GLU A 50 15.75 -22.52 7.78
CA GLU A 50 14.46 -23.01 7.32
C GLU A 50 13.61 -21.85 6.80
N LYS A 51 13.34 -21.85 5.50
CA LYS A 51 12.53 -20.86 4.79
C LYS A 51 11.06 -21.28 4.82
N SER A 52 10.18 -20.38 5.23
CA SER A 52 8.75 -20.65 5.39
C SER A 52 7.89 -19.42 5.14
N MET A 53 6.59 -19.65 4.99
CA MET A 53 5.57 -18.62 4.93
C MET A 53 4.64 -18.75 6.14
N LEU A 54 4.49 -17.66 6.89
CA LEU A 54 3.49 -17.54 7.94
C LEU A 54 2.19 -17.01 7.32
N VAL A 55 1.08 -17.65 7.66
CA VAL A 55 -0.23 -17.35 7.08
C VAL A 55 -1.26 -17.16 8.19
N GLY A 56 -1.86 -15.98 8.24
CA GLY A 56 -2.94 -15.68 9.19
C GLY A 56 -4.27 -16.29 8.76
N ALA A 57 -4.97 -16.88 9.73
CA ALA A 57 -6.31 -17.44 9.61
C ALA A 57 -7.18 -16.93 10.77
N PRO A 58 -7.63 -15.67 10.72
CA PRO A 58 -8.29 -15.02 11.85
C PRO A 58 -9.66 -15.61 12.21
N TRP A 59 -10.27 -16.43 11.37
CA TRP A 59 -11.50 -17.14 11.70
C TRP A 59 -11.24 -18.60 12.10
N ASP A 60 -10.00 -18.98 12.42
CA ASP A 60 -9.73 -20.32 12.94
C ASP A 60 -10.41 -20.53 14.31
N GLY A 61 -10.89 -21.76 14.54
CA GLY A 61 -11.60 -22.17 15.75
C GLY A 61 -13.08 -22.51 15.52
N PRO A 62 -13.79 -23.00 16.54
CA PRO A 62 -15.20 -23.38 16.41
C PRO A 62 -16.11 -22.16 16.12
N PRO A 63 -17.29 -22.34 15.48
CA PRO A 63 -18.18 -21.25 15.08
C PRO A 63 -18.59 -20.27 16.19
N ASN A 64 -18.64 -20.75 17.44
CA ASN A 64 -19.00 -19.97 18.62
C ASN A 64 -17.79 -19.38 19.37
N ASN A 65 -16.56 -19.68 18.93
CA ASN A 65 -15.33 -19.15 19.51
C ASN A 65 -14.18 -19.14 18.49
N ARG A 66 -14.24 -18.16 17.57
CA ARG A 66 -13.28 -17.94 16.48
C ARG A 66 -12.05 -17.19 16.98
N LYS A 67 -11.14 -17.89 17.68
CA LYS A 67 -9.95 -17.27 18.27
C LYS A 67 -8.95 -16.76 17.22
N GLY A 68 -8.94 -17.37 16.03
CA GLY A 68 -7.94 -17.13 15.01
C GLY A 68 -6.59 -17.77 15.33
N ASP A 69 -5.77 -17.99 14.31
CA ASP A 69 -4.42 -18.52 14.48
C ASP A 69 -3.50 -18.16 13.30
N VAL A 70 -2.23 -18.51 13.44
CA VAL A 70 -1.20 -18.46 12.41
C VAL A 70 -0.79 -19.87 12.01
N TYR A 71 -0.57 -20.07 10.73
CA TYR A 71 -0.09 -21.32 10.15
C TYR A 71 1.32 -21.11 9.59
N LYS A 72 2.18 -22.11 9.71
CA LYS A 72 3.52 -22.16 9.12
C LYS A 72 3.51 -23.10 7.93
N CYS A 73 3.91 -22.60 6.77
CA CYS A 73 3.99 -23.32 5.51
C CYS A 73 5.46 -23.41 5.08
N ILE A 74 6.08 -24.57 5.23
CA ILE A 74 7.51 -24.76 4.94
C ILE A 74 7.76 -24.72 3.43
N VAL A 75 8.78 -23.99 2.99
CA VAL A 75 9.20 -23.95 1.59
C VAL A 75 10.39 -24.90 1.43
N GLY A 76 10.10 -26.21 1.36
CA GLY A 76 11.10 -27.27 1.19
C GLY A 76 11.32 -27.67 -0.27
N GLU A 77 12.06 -28.77 -0.52
CA GLU A 77 12.24 -29.31 -1.88
C GLU A 77 10.92 -29.86 -2.49
N GLU A 78 10.00 -30.32 -1.64
CA GLU A 78 8.70 -30.83 -2.09
C GLU A 78 7.73 -29.70 -2.44
N LYS A 79 7.10 -29.79 -3.62
CA LYS A 79 6.10 -28.80 -4.08
C LYS A 79 4.78 -28.83 -3.31
N ASN A 80 4.48 -29.92 -2.60
CA ASN A 80 3.23 -30.13 -1.85
C ASN A 80 3.48 -30.05 -0.33
N SER A 81 4.22 -29.05 0.14
CA SER A 81 4.42 -28.86 1.57
C SER A 81 3.11 -28.45 2.25
N ASN A 82 2.74 -29.20 3.29
CA ASN A 82 1.53 -28.93 4.06
C ASN A 82 1.78 -27.81 5.07
N CYS A 83 0.77 -26.98 5.34
CA CYS A 83 0.86 -25.96 6.38
C CYS A 83 0.48 -26.54 7.73
N SER A 84 1.31 -26.31 8.75
CA SER A 84 1.04 -26.69 10.13
C SER A 84 0.52 -25.52 10.92
N LYS A 85 -0.55 -25.73 11.68
CA LYS A 85 -1.08 -24.76 12.63
C LYS A 85 -0.12 -24.54 13.79
N VAL A 86 0.16 -23.29 14.16
CA VAL A 86 1.11 -22.95 15.23
C VAL A 86 0.47 -23.04 16.62
N ASN A 87 -0.85 -22.84 16.74
CA ASN A 87 -1.61 -22.85 18.01
C ASN A 87 -1.37 -21.62 18.90
N LEU A 88 -1.01 -20.48 18.32
CA LEU A 88 -0.79 -19.23 19.05
C LEU A 88 -2.07 -18.69 19.69
N GLY A 89 -3.23 -18.91 19.06
CA GLY A 89 -4.53 -18.53 19.61
C GLY A 89 -4.82 -19.18 20.98
N GLU A 90 -4.16 -20.29 21.30
CA GLU A 90 -4.24 -20.96 22.60
C GLU A 90 -3.04 -20.66 23.49
N THR A 91 -1.81 -20.64 22.97
CA THR A 91 -0.61 -20.52 23.81
C THR A 91 -0.29 -19.06 24.17
N ALA A 92 -0.42 -18.13 23.22
CA ALA A 92 0.04 -16.76 23.40
C ALA A 92 -0.86 -15.89 24.29
N LEU A 93 -2.12 -16.29 24.47
CA LEU A 93 -3.17 -15.48 25.11
C LEU A 93 -3.72 -16.09 26.43
N GLN A 94 -3.11 -17.17 26.92
CA GLN A 94 -3.57 -17.91 28.12
C GLN A 94 -3.66 -17.06 29.39
N ASN A 95 -2.77 -16.07 29.55
CA ASN A 95 -2.60 -15.34 30.81
C ASN A 95 -3.49 -14.09 30.94
N VAL A 96 -4.28 -13.73 29.92
CA VAL A 96 -4.92 -12.40 29.85
C VAL A 96 -6.41 -12.42 30.23
N SER A 97 -7.13 -13.53 30.02
CA SER A 97 -8.53 -13.67 30.45
C SER A 97 -8.97 -15.15 30.45
N LYS A 98 -9.76 -15.56 31.46
CA LYS A 98 -10.33 -16.92 31.51
C LYS A 98 -11.43 -17.16 30.47
N ASN A 99 -11.98 -16.10 29.85
CA ASN A 99 -13.10 -16.15 28.91
C ASN A 99 -12.75 -15.50 27.55
N LEU A 100 -11.65 -15.89 26.90
CA LEU A 100 -11.37 -15.45 25.53
C LEU A 100 -12.41 -15.98 24.53
N ARG A 101 -13.13 -15.07 23.87
CA ARG A 101 -14.03 -15.37 22.74
C ARG A 101 -13.73 -14.49 21.53
N ASN A 102 -13.74 -15.09 20.34
CA ASN A 102 -13.70 -14.40 19.03
C ASN A 102 -12.57 -13.36 18.88
N SER A 103 -11.34 -13.70 19.26
CA SER A 103 -10.21 -12.75 19.24
C SER A 103 -9.67 -12.41 17.85
N HIS A 104 -9.84 -13.30 16.88
CA HIS A 104 -9.38 -13.13 15.51
C HIS A 104 -7.86 -12.88 15.36
N LEU A 105 -7.03 -13.67 16.04
CA LEU A 105 -5.58 -13.62 15.92
C LEU A 105 -5.10 -13.94 14.51
N GLY A 106 -4.11 -13.20 14.01
CA GLY A 106 -3.57 -13.36 12.67
C GLY A 106 -4.23 -12.43 11.63
N MET A 107 -5.07 -11.48 12.06
CA MET A 107 -5.52 -10.39 11.18
C MET A 107 -4.35 -9.53 10.71
N THR A 108 -3.41 -9.24 11.61
CA THR A 108 -2.20 -8.46 11.32
C THR A 108 -0.98 -9.29 11.68
N LEU A 109 -0.06 -9.41 10.71
CA LEU A 109 1.26 -10.01 10.88
C LEU A 109 2.31 -8.99 10.46
N THR A 110 3.33 -8.80 11.29
CA THR A 110 4.41 -7.86 11.00
C THR A 110 5.72 -8.46 11.50
N PRO A 111 6.83 -8.33 10.75
CA PRO A 111 8.13 -8.77 11.25
C PRO A 111 8.53 -8.02 12.52
N ASP A 112 9.12 -8.71 13.49
CA ASP A 112 9.66 -8.13 14.72
C ASP A 112 11.19 -8.11 14.63
N SER A 113 11.84 -7.11 15.24
CA SER A 113 13.30 -6.94 15.17
C SER A 113 13.93 -7.17 16.55
N PRO A 114 15.05 -7.92 16.68
CA PRO A 114 15.88 -8.47 15.60
C PRO A 114 15.37 -9.78 14.99
N ASP A 115 14.61 -10.57 15.75
CA ASP A 115 14.22 -11.94 15.41
C ASP A 115 12.75 -12.16 15.78
N GLY A 116 11.94 -12.77 14.90
CA GLY A 116 10.54 -13.13 15.13
C GLY A 116 9.50 -12.28 14.40
N PHE A 117 8.27 -12.34 14.91
CA PHE A 117 7.14 -11.61 14.34
C PHE A 117 6.10 -11.24 15.40
N LEU A 118 5.30 -10.24 15.07
CA LEU A 118 4.15 -9.80 15.83
C LEU A 118 2.88 -10.33 15.19
N ALA A 119 2.01 -10.97 15.98
CA ALA A 119 0.68 -11.40 15.58
C ALA A 119 -0.38 -10.68 16.42
N CYS A 120 -1.32 -9.98 15.76
CA CYS A 120 -2.36 -9.22 16.44
C CYS A 120 -3.77 -9.79 16.21
N ALA A 121 -4.60 -9.54 17.22
CA ALA A 121 -5.99 -9.88 17.38
C ALA A 121 -6.75 -8.60 17.78
N PRO A 122 -6.99 -7.67 16.83
CA PRO A 122 -7.59 -6.36 17.13
C PRO A 122 -9.06 -6.45 17.58
N LEU A 123 -9.71 -7.58 17.35
CA LEU A 123 -11.08 -7.87 17.76
C LEU A 123 -11.14 -8.65 19.08
N TRP A 124 -10.01 -8.83 19.77
CA TRP A 124 -10.02 -9.36 21.12
C TRP A 124 -10.86 -8.47 22.04
N SER A 125 -11.86 -9.10 22.66
CA SER A 125 -12.78 -8.44 23.57
C SER A 125 -12.65 -8.98 25.00
N GLN A 126 -12.84 -8.09 25.96
CA GLN A 126 -12.91 -8.37 27.38
C GLN A 126 -14.34 -8.13 27.89
N GLU A 127 -14.88 -9.12 28.61
CA GLU A 127 -16.15 -8.99 29.33
C GLU A 127 -15.94 -8.11 30.57
N CYS A 128 -16.71 -7.02 30.69
CA CYS A 128 -16.74 -6.12 31.83
C CYS A 128 -18.19 -5.82 32.20
N GLY A 129 -18.70 -6.40 33.29
CA GLY A 129 -20.12 -6.29 33.64
C GLY A 129 -20.99 -7.02 32.62
N THR A 130 -21.99 -6.33 32.09
CA THR A 130 -22.77 -6.76 30.91
C THR A 130 -22.19 -6.31 29.57
N SER A 131 -21.08 -5.57 29.59
CA SER A 131 -20.47 -4.96 28.39
C SER A 131 -19.29 -5.78 27.86
N MET A 132 -19.01 -5.61 26.56
CA MET A 132 -17.89 -6.24 25.85
C MET A 132 -16.99 -5.16 25.24
N PHE A 133 -15.76 -5.05 25.73
CA PHE A 133 -14.79 -4.03 25.28
C PHE A 133 -13.74 -4.64 24.37
N SER A 134 -13.69 -4.19 23.12
CA SER A 134 -12.76 -4.68 22.11
C SER A 134 -11.50 -3.82 22.08
N THR A 135 -10.63 -4.03 23.06
CA THR A 135 -9.39 -3.24 23.19
C THR A 135 -8.29 -3.72 22.24
N GLY A 136 -8.35 -4.97 21.76
CA GLY A 136 -7.33 -5.59 20.92
C GLY A 136 -6.12 -6.11 21.71
N ILE A 137 -5.40 -7.06 21.12
CA ILE A 137 -4.23 -7.68 21.74
C ILE A 137 -3.23 -8.14 20.68
N CYS A 138 -1.94 -8.13 21.01
CA CYS A 138 -0.89 -8.70 20.15
C CYS A 138 0.01 -9.63 20.94
N ALA A 139 0.70 -10.52 20.24
CA ALA A 139 1.74 -11.39 20.76
C ALA A 139 3.01 -11.19 19.94
N SER A 140 4.13 -10.87 20.60
CA SER A 140 5.47 -11.00 20.02
C SER A 140 5.89 -12.46 20.16
N VAL A 141 6.34 -13.04 19.05
CA VAL A 141 6.63 -14.48 18.88
C VAL A 141 8.05 -14.59 18.34
N SER A 142 8.86 -15.51 18.88
CA SER A 142 10.20 -15.79 18.35
C SER A 142 10.16 -16.52 17.01
N ASP A 143 11.33 -16.63 16.38
CA ASP A 143 11.54 -17.46 15.20
C ASP A 143 11.23 -18.94 15.39
N ASP A 144 11.41 -19.46 16.62
CA ASP A 144 11.03 -20.82 17.02
C ASP A 144 9.51 -21.00 17.21
N LEU A 145 8.73 -19.96 16.92
CA LEU A 145 7.28 -19.87 17.05
C LEU A 145 6.75 -19.90 18.50
N GLU A 146 7.62 -19.64 19.47
CA GLU A 146 7.20 -19.54 20.87
C GLU A 146 6.75 -18.12 21.25
N PRO A 147 5.63 -17.95 21.98
CA PRO A 147 5.20 -16.64 22.46
C PRO A 147 6.20 -16.05 23.47
N ARG A 148 6.74 -14.86 23.18
CA ARG A 148 7.67 -14.14 24.06
C ARG A 148 6.94 -13.21 25.03
N LYS A 149 6.06 -12.37 24.49
CA LYS A 149 5.39 -11.31 25.23
C LYS A 149 4.00 -11.05 24.66
N THR A 150 3.01 -10.96 25.55
CA THR A 150 1.68 -10.46 25.20
C THR A 150 1.62 -8.95 25.39
N ILE A 151 1.08 -8.25 24.41
CA ILE A 151 1.00 -6.79 24.34
C ILE A 151 -0.49 -6.40 24.29
N ALA A 152 -1.00 -5.92 25.43
CA ALA A 152 -2.40 -5.49 25.60
C ALA A 152 -2.45 -4.13 26.33
N PRO A 153 -1.89 -3.06 25.74
CA PRO A 153 -1.60 -1.83 26.46
C PRO A 153 -2.85 -1.03 26.87
N THR A 154 -3.94 -1.21 26.13
CA THR A 154 -5.23 -0.54 26.34
C THR A 154 -6.26 -1.44 27.01
N ALA A 155 -5.90 -2.70 27.30
CA ALA A 155 -6.73 -3.59 28.10
C ALA A 155 -6.79 -3.03 29.53
N GLN A 156 -7.84 -2.27 29.81
CA GLN A 156 -8.10 -1.78 31.14
C GLN A 156 -8.57 -2.96 32.00
N ARG A 157 -8.19 -2.95 33.28
CA ARG A 157 -8.95 -3.75 34.25
C ARG A 157 -10.34 -3.13 34.27
N CYS A 158 -11.38 -3.93 34.02
CA CYS A 158 -12.76 -3.47 34.07
C CYS A 158 -12.92 -2.55 35.28
N SER A 159 -13.31 -1.31 35.03
CA SER A 159 -13.47 -0.29 36.06
C SER A 159 -14.42 -0.83 37.13
N THR A 160 -13.81 -1.13 38.28
CA THR A 160 -14.38 -1.35 39.61
C THR A 160 -15.90 -1.40 39.72
N TYR A 161 -16.37 -2.57 40.17
CA TYR A 161 -17.65 -2.83 40.83
C TYR A 161 -18.35 -1.58 41.44
N MET A 162 -19.68 -1.46 41.30
CA MET A 162 -20.47 -0.30 41.75
C MET A 162 -21.24 -0.54 43.04
N ASP A 163 -21.31 0.49 43.86
CA ASP A 163 -22.18 0.52 45.04
C ASP A 163 -23.30 1.53 44.78
N ILE A 164 -24.55 1.06 44.78
CA ILE A 164 -25.73 1.87 44.50
C ILE A 164 -26.55 2.02 45.78
N VAL A 165 -26.90 3.24 46.17
CA VAL A 165 -27.83 3.50 47.29
C VAL A 165 -29.03 4.27 46.77
N ILE A 166 -30.22 3.70 46.92
CA ILE A 166 -31.47 4.37 46.54
C ILE A 166 -32.05 5.04 47.79
N VAL A 167 -32.20 6.37 47.72
CA VAL A 167 -32.78 7.23 48.76
C VAL A 167 -34.22 7.54 48.38
N LEU A 168 -35.16 6.95 49.12
CA LEU A 168 -36.58 6.93 48.77
C LEU A 168 -37.42 7.73 49.76
N ASP A 169 -38.19 8.68 49.24
CA ASP A 169 -39.21 9.37 50.01
C ASP A 169 -40.37 8.41 50.36
N GLY A 170 -40.58 8.20 51.65
CA GLY A 170 -41.65 7.40 52.27
C GLY A 170 -42.71 8.24 52.97
N SER A 171 -42.77 9.55 52.71
CA SER A 171 -43.73 10.49 53.30
C SER A 171 -45.17 10.21 52.87
N ASN A 172 -46.13 10.94 53.45
CA ASN A 172 -47.56 10.77 53.17
C ASN A 172 -48.03 11.33 51.81
N SER A 173 -47.19 12.09 51.10
CA SER A 173 -47.52 12.63 49.77
C SER A 173 -47.40 11.57 48.67
N ILE A 174 -46.44 10.65 48.81
CA ILE A 174 -46.22 9.53 47.89
C ILE A 174 -47.40 8.54 47.99
N TRP A 175 -48.27 8.58 46.99
CA TRP A 175 -49.44 7.70 46.92
C TRP A 175 -49.91 7.49 45.48
N PRO A 176 -50.09 6.23 45.03
CA PRO A 176 -50.04 4.98 45.81
C PRO A 176 -48.62 4.39 45.98
N TRP A 177 -48.31 3.81 47.15
CA TRP A 177 -46.97 3.23 47.44
C TRP A 177 -46.58 2.06 46.54
N TYR A 178 -47.54 1.26 46.09
CA TYR A 178 -47.26 0.07 45.28
C TYR A 178 -46.58 0.41 43.95
N GLU A 179 -46.75 1.64 43.42
CA GLU A 179 -46.05 2.07 42.21
C GLU A 179 -44.54 2.26 42.45
N VAL A 180 -44.15 2.72 43.64
CA VAL A 180 -42.73 2.81 44.05
C VAL A 180 -42.14 1.39 44.21
N GLN A 181 -42.89 0.45 44.79
CA GLN A 181 -42.47 -0.95 44.90
C GLN A 181 -42.27 -1.60 43.51
N ASN A 182 -43.15 -1.29 42.55
CA ASN A 182 -43.03 -1.74 41.16
C ASN A 182 -41.80 -1.14 40.48
N PHE A 183 -41.59 0.18 40.63
CA PHE A 183 -40.40 0.86 40.12
C PHE A 183 -39.11 0.23 40.64
N LEU A 184 -39.02 0.01 41.96
CA LEU A 184 -37.87 -0.65 42.59
C LEU A 184 -37.66 -2.06 42.04
N SER A 185 -38.72 -2.86 41.97
CA SER A 185 -38.62 -4.23 41.43
C SER A 185 -38.11 -4.22 39.99
N ASN A 186 -38.60 -3.30 39.17
CA ASN A 186 -38.26 -3.20 37.76
C ASN A 186 -36.82 -2.70 37.56
N ILE A 187 -36.39 -1.64 38.25
CA ILE A 187 -35.02 -1.13 38.13
C ILE A 187 -33.99 -2.12 38.69
N LEU A 188 -34.26 -2.73 39.85
CA LEU A 188 -33.35 -3.69 40.48
C LEU A 188 -33.22 -4.96 39.63
N SER A 189 -34.28 -5.36 38.90
CA SER A 189 -34.21 -6.50 37.97
C SER A 189 -33.28 -6.29 36.77
N LYS A 190 -32.97 -5.03 36.44
CA LYS A 190 -32.00 -4.69 35.38
C LYS A 190 -30.57 -4.85 35.87
N PHE A 191 -30.32 -4.65 37.15
CA PHE A 191 -28.98 -4.69 37.74
C PHE A 191 -28.46 -6.12 37.94
N HIS A 192 -27.17 -6.32 37.65
CA HIS A 192 -26.47 -7.57 37.96
C HIS A 192 -25.85 -7.49 39.36
N ILE A 193 -26.66 -7.83 40.37
CA ILE A 193 -26.28 -7.70 41.78
C ILE A 193 -25.46 -8.93 42.16
N SER A 194 -24.19 -8.67 42.52
CA SER A 194 -23.23 -9.68 42.97
C SER A 194 -22.11 -9.03 43.80
N PRO A 195 -21.47 -9.75 44.74
CA PRO A 195 -20.39 -9.21 45.56
C PRO A 195 -19.18 -8.69 44.76
N ASP A 196 -19.00 -9.17 43.52
CA ASP A 196 -17.91 -8.84 42.60
C ASP A 196 -18.28 -7.80 41.52
N GLN A 197 -19.57 -7.45 41.35
CA GLN A 197 -20.02 -6.41 40.43
C GLN A 197 -20.84 -5.32 41.16
N MET A 198 -22.13 -5.52 41.39
CA MET A 198 -22.98 -4.49 42.00
C MET A 198 -23.48 -4.87 43.39
N GLN A 199 -23.47 -3.88 44.28
CA GLN A 199 -24.15 -3.96 45.56
C GLN A 199 -25.20 -2.85 45.64
N VAL A 200 -26.36 -3.15 46.22
CA VAL A 200 -27.46 -2.18 46.33
C VAL A 200 -27.95 -2.06 47.77
N GLY A 201 -28.00 -0.83 48.28
CA GLY A 201 -28.62 -0.46 49.54
C GLY A 201 -29.86 0.40 49.32
N ILE A 202 -30.80 0.36 50.25
CA ILE A 202 -31.99 1.23 50.23
C ILE A 202 -32.10 1.98 51.55
N LEU A 203 -32.21 3.31 51.44
CA LEU A 203 -32.51 4.23 52.53
C LEU A 203 -33.89 4.83 52.28
N GLN A 204 -34.85 4.58 53.15
CA GLN A 204 -36.16 5.23 53.12
C GLN A 204 -36.18 6.41 54.11
N TYR A 205 -36.86 7.50 53.78
CA TYR A 205 -36.94 8.67 54.66
C TYR A 205 -38.30 9.36 54.65
N GLY A 206 -38.55 10.13 55.71
CA GLY A 206 -39.70 11.02 55.85
C GLY A 206 -39.41 12.03 56.96
N GLU A 207 -40.00 11.83 58.14
CA GLU A 207 -39.63 12.55 59.37
C GLU A 207 -38.31 12.04 59.98
N VAL A 208 -38.01 10.75 59.78
CA VAL A 208 -36.73 10.11 60.12
C VAL A 208 -36.23 9.28 58.94
N ALA A 209 -34.93 9.01 58.85
CA ALA A 209 -34.33 8.17 57.80
C ALA A 209 -33.94 6.79 58.35
N VAL A 210 -34.23 5.74 57.58
CA VAL A 210 -34.00 4.33 57.95
C VAL A 210 -33.36 3.59 56.78
N HIS A 211 -32.32 2.80 57.09
CA HIS A 211 -31.78 1.84 56.13
C HIS A 211 -32.68 0.61 56.09
N GLU A 212 -33.46 0.44 55.03
CA GLU A 212 -34.23 -0.79 54.79
C GLU A 212 -33.28 -1.99 54.65
N TRP A 213 -32.14 -1.77 53.98
CA TRP A 213 -30.98 -2.64 54.01
C TRP A 213 -29.71 -1.92 53.52
N SER A 214 -28.57 -2.53 53.83
CA SER A 214 -27.22 -2.07 53.50
C SER A 214 -26.66 -2.81 52.28
N LEU A 215 -25.57 -2.29 51.70
CA LEU A 215 -24.92 -2.83 50.48
C LEU A 215 -24.49 -4.30 50.62
N LYS A 216 -24.20 -4.77 51.83
CA LYS A 216 -23.75 -6.14 52.12
C LYS A 216 -24.88 -7.15 52.38
N ASP A 217 -26.11 -6.71 52.55
CA ASP A 217 -27.18 -7.55 53.11
C ASP A 217 -27.73 -8.56 52.11
N TYR A 218 -27.71 -8.22 50.81
CA TYR A 218 -28.13 -9.10 49.72
C TYR A 218 -27.02 -9.25 48.68
N GLN A 219 -26.91 -10.44 48.11
CA GLN A 219 -25.81 -10.81 47.21
C GLN A 219 -26.28 -11.22 45.81
N THR A 220 -27.58 -11.31 45.55
CA THR A 220 -28.12 -11.69 44.25
C THR A 220 -29.27 -10.79 43.82
N THR A 221 -29.47 -10.62 42.51
CA THR A 221 -30.58 -9.83 41.96
C THR A 221 -31.94 -10.37 42.41
N GLN A 222 -32.09 -11.69 42.51
CA GLN A 222 -33.36 -12.30 42.90
C GLN A 222 -33.75 -11.93 44.34
N ASP A 223 -32.80 -11.99 45.27
CA ASP A 223 -33.06 -11.70 46.69
C ASP A 223 -33.44 -10.23 46.89
N VAL A 224 -32.74 -9.32 46.20
CA VAL A 224 -33.01 -7.87 46.29
C VAL A 224 -34.38 -7.52 45.71
N VAL A 225 -34.76 -8.12 44.57
CA VAL A 225 -36.09 -7.89 43.96
C VAL A 225 -37.20 -8.45 44.85
N GLU A 226 -36.99 -9.58 45.53
CA GLU A 226 -37.96 -10.12 46.49
C GLU A 226 -38.08 -9.24 47.73
N ALA A 227 -36.96 -8.74 48.26
CA ALA A 227 -36.94 -7.79 49.37
C ALA A 227 -37.67 -6.48 49.03
N ALA A 228 -37.46 -5.93 47.82
CA ALA A 228 -38.08 -4.68 47.38
C ALA A 228 -39.61 -4.74 47.34
N LYS A 229 -40.19 -5.90 47.01
CA LYS A 229 -41.65 -6.11 47.02
C LYS A 229 -42.27 -6.01 48.42
N ASN A 230 -41.47 -6.23 49.46
CA ASN A 230 -41.92 -6.28 50.85
C ASN A 230 -41.63 -4.98 51.64
N ILE A 231 -41.03 -3.96 51.02
CA ILE A 231 -40.80 -2.67 51.69
C ILE A 231 -42.13 -2.00 52.00
N SER A 232 -42.39 -1.73 53.27
CA SER A 232 -43.52 -0.91 53.70
C SER A 232 -43.16 0.58 53.72
N ARG A 233 -44.12 1.42 53.36
CA ARG A 233 -44.00 2.88 53.47
C ARG A 233 -43.84 3.28 54.94
N GLN A 234 -42.88 4.14 55.24
CA GLN A 234 -42.55 4.56 56.59
C GLN A 234 -43.63 5.46 57.23
N GLU A 235 -44.33 6.24 56.40
CA GLU A 235 -45.31 7.25 56.81
C GLU A 235 -44.68 8.43 57.59
N GLY A 236 -45.17 9.64 57.34
CA GLY A 236 -44.57 10.84 57.92
C GLY A 236 -45.24 12.12 57.43
N ARG A 237 -45.22 13.17 58.25
CA ARG A 237 -45.77 14.49 57.90
C ARG A 237 -44.74 15.45 57.31
N GLU A 238 -43.46 15.11 57.38
CA GLU A 238 -42.34 15.88 56.88
C GLU A 238 -41.57 15.07 55.83
N THR A 239 -40.85 15.79 54.97
CA THR A 239 -39.94 15.24 53.96
C THR A 239 -38.56 15.85 54.19
N ARG A 240 -37.69 15.17 54.94
CA ARG A 240 -36.33 15.65 55.29
C ARG A 240 -35.28 15.11 54.32
N THR A 241 -35.26 15.66 53.10
CA THR A 241 -34.39 15.18 52.00
C THR A 241 -32.92 15.49 52.26
N ALA A 242 -32.58 16.66 52.80
CA ALA A 242 -31.19 17.02 53.09
C ALA A 242 -30.56 16.07 54.11
N TYR A 243 -31.29 15.77 55.19
CA TYR A 243 -30.88 14.80 56.20
C TYR A 243 -30.68 13.39 55.62
N ALA A 244 -31.60 12.94 54.76
CA ALA A 244 -31.50 11.64 54.11
C ALA A 244 -30.29 11.51 53.18
N ILE A 245 -30.01 12.55 52.38
CA ILE A 245 -28.83 12.61 51.50
C ILE A 245 -27.55 12.57 52.33
N HIS A 246 -27.48 13.38 53.40
CA HIS A 246 -26.32 13.40 54.28
C HIS A 246 -26.08 12.03 54.93
N MET A 247 -27.14 11.36 55.42
CA MET A 247 -27.04 10.01 55.99
C MET A 247 -26.62 8.98 54.95
N ALA A 248 -27.12 9.07 53.71
CA ALA A 248 -26.69 8.18 52.64
C ALA A 248 -25.18 8.35 52.33
N CYS A 249 -24.70 9.60 52.25
CA CYS A 249 -23.29 9.90 51.98
C CYS A 249 -22.35 9.50 53.13
N THR A 250 -22.77 9.69 54.38
CA THR A 250 -21.95 9.42 55.56
C THR A 250 -22.01 7.97 56.03
N GLU A 251 -23.21 7.38 56.08
CA GLU A 251 -23.48 6.05 56.63
C GLU A 251 -23.69 4.98 55.55
N ALA A 252 -24.58 5.19 54.56
CA ALA A 252 -24.91 4.13 53.59
C ALA A 252 -23.69 3.71 52.76
N PHE A 253 -22.84 4.67 52.38
CA PHE A 253 -21.58 4.45 51.68
C PHE A 253 -20.37 4.22 52.61
N SER A 254 -20.60 3.78 53.85
CA SER A 254 -19.54 3.39 54.78
C SER A 254 -19.08 1.94 54.59
N ALA A 255 -17.82 1.67 54.90
CA ALA A 255 -17.28 0.31 54.89
C ALA A 255 -18.03 -0.63 55.85
N GLU A 256 -18.54 -0.10 56.97
CA GLU A 256 -19.33 -0.84 57.96
C GLU A 256 -20.65 -1.37 57.37
N ARG A 257 -21.26 -0.61 56.44
CA ARG A 257 -22.48 -0.99 55.71
C ARG A 257 -22.21 -1.69 54.38
N GLY A 258 -20.96 -2.04 54.10
CA GLY A 258 -20.58 -2.87 52.95
C GLY A 258 -19.99 -2.10 51.78
N ALA A 259 -19.83 -0.78 51.85
CA ALA A 259 -19.25 -0.02 50.75
C ALA A 259 -17.81 -0.42 50.48
N ARG A 260 -17.49 -0.68 49.22
CA ARG A 260 -16.22 -1.22 48.76
C ARG A 260 -15.25 -0.10 48.41
N GLN A 261 -13.99 -0.27 48.81
CA GLN A 261 -12.94 0.68 48.49
C GLN A 261 -12.61 0.63 47.00
N GLY A 262 -12.71 1.77 46.31
CA GLY A 262 -12.50 1.88 44.86
C GLY A 262 -13.75 1.63 44.02
N ALA A 263 -14.89 1.28 44.61
CA ALA A 263 -16.15 1.17 43.88
C ALA A 263 -16.69 2.54 43.42
N THR A 264 -17.31 2.59 42.25
CA THR A 264 -18.09 3.77 41.83
C THR A 264 -19.35 3.85 42.69
N LYS A 265 -19.57 4.99 43.35
CA LYS A 265 -20.68 5.19 44.28
C LYS A 265 -21.78 5.99 43.61
N VAL A 266 -22.96 5.39 43.49
CA VAL A 266 -24.12 6.00 42.82
C VAL A 266 -25.29 6.11 43.78
N MET A 267 -25.80 7.32 43.97
CA MET A 267 -27.00 7.60 44.74
C MET A 267 -28.17 7.90 43.79
N ILE A 268 -29.34 7.32 44.06
CA ILE A 268 -30.57 7.62 43.33
C ILE A 268 -31.58 8.17 44.32
N VAL A 269 -31.88 9.47 44.23
CA VAL A 269 -32.84 10.18 45.10
C VAL A 269 -34.20 10.23 44.40
N VAL A 270 -35.25 9.77 45.08
CA VAL A 270 -36.63 9.77 44.56
C VAL A 270 -37.53 10.47 45.57
N THR A 271 -38.19 11.55 45.16
CA THR A 271 -39.05 12.37 46.02
C THR A 271 -40.21 13.00 45.22
N ASP A 272 -41.32 13.32 45.90
CA ASP A 272 -42.48 14.02 45.32
C ASP A 272 -42.76 15.41 45.93
N GLY A 273 -41.88 15.89 46.81
CA GLY A 273 -42.08 17.14 47.54
C GLY A 273 -40.79 17.87 47.91
N GLU A 274 -40.90 19.18 48.09
CA GLU A 274 -39.84 20.05 48.59
C GLU A 274 -39.35 19.61 49.98
N SER A 275 -38.05 19.75 50.19
CA SER A 275 -37.39 19.42 51.45
C SER A 275 -37.80 20.38 52.56
N HIS A 276 -38.25 19.84 53.69
CA HIS A 276 -38.56 20.64 54.88
C HIS A 276 -37.31 21.15 55.62
N ASP A 277 -36.15 20.60 55.27
CA ASP A 277 -34.79 20.91 55.75
C ASP A 277 -33.89 21.43 54.61
N GLY A 278 -34.48 22.07 53.58
CA GLY A 278 -33.75 22.53 52.38
C GLY A 278 -32.58 23.49 52.64
N GLU A 279 -32.57 24.20 53.78
CA GLU A 279 -31.44 25.05 54.19
C GLU A 279 -30.15 24.24 54.45
N GLU A 280 -30.25 22.95 54.77
CA GLU A 280 -29.12 22.05 55.07
C GLU A 280 -28.62 21.30 53.81
N LEU A 281 -29.28 21.50 52.66
CA LEU A 281 -29.02 20.73 51.45
C LEU A 281 -27.62 20.99 50.87
N GLU A 282 -27.13 22.23 50.93
CA GLU A 282 -25.80 22.61 50.43
C GLU A 282 -24.67 21.87 51.18
N ASP A 283 -24.78 21.76 52.50
CA ASP A 283 -23.83 21.03 53.34
C ASP A 283 -23.86 19.53 53.03
N ALA A 284 -25.05 18.94 52.89
CA ALA A 284 -25.23 17.54 52.53
C ALA A 284 -24.60 17.21 51.17
N LEU A 285 -24.85 18.03 50.15
CA LEU A 285 -24.30 17.84 48.81
C LEU A 285 -22.78 18.02 48.77
N THR A 286 -22.24 18.95 49.56
CA THR A 286 -20.80 19.14 49.70
C THR A 286 -20.11 17.88 50.25
N GLU A 287 -20.68 17.25 51.26
CA GLU A 287 -20.16 15.98 51.80
C GLU A 287 -20.22 14.85 50.76
N CYS A 288 -21.31 14.77 49.98
CA CYS A 288 -21.42 13.80 48.89
C CYS A 288 -20.37 14.03 47.78
N ASN A 289 -20.10 15.29 47.43
CA ASN A 289 -19.08 15.66 46.45
C ASN A 289 -17.67 15.32 46.95
N ASN A 290 -17.36 15.59 48.22
CA ASN A 290 -16.07 15.23 48.84
C ASN A 290 -15.79 13.72 48.81
N ARG A 291 -16.85 12.91 48.82
CA ARG A 291 -16.77 11.44 48.76
C ARG A 291 -16.87 10.86 47.36
N ASN A 292 -16.94 11.72 46.34
CA ASN A 292 -17.07 11.37 44.94
C ASN A 292 -18.26 10.42 44.70
N ILE A 293 -19.47 10.88 45.04
CA ILE A 293 -20.73 10.14 44.87
C ILE A 293 -21.54 10.77 43.73
N THR A 294 -21.82 10.00 42.68
CA THR A 294 -22.72 10.43 41.58
C THR A 294 -24.15 10.41 42.08
N ARG A 295 -24.93 11.47 41.85
CA ARG A 295 -26.32 11.57 42.31
C ARG A 295 -27.26 11.71 41.13
N TYR A 296 -28.17 10.76 40.99
CA TYR A 296 -29.35 10.87 40.14
C TYR A 296 -30.54 11.34 40.98
N ALA A 297 -31.32 12.28 40.46
CA ALA A 297 -32.45 12.85 41.18
C ALA A 297 -33.73 12.72 40.33
N ILE A 298 -34.79 12.17 40.93
CA ILE A 298 -36.05 11.87 40.27
C ILE A 298 -37.17 12.64 40.97
N ALA A 299 -37.74 13.61 40.26
CA ALA A 299 -38.87 14.42 40.72
C ALA A 299 -40.21 13.77 40.31
N VAL A 300 -41.03 13.40 41.28
CA VAL A 300 -42.37 12.83 41.05
C VAL A 300 -43.43 13.92 41.19
N LEU A 301 -44.06 14.33 40.08
CA LEU A 301 -44.97 15.49 40.06
C LEU A 301 -46.43 15.15 40.41
N GLY A 302 -46.70 13.90 40.81
CA GLY A 302 -48.05 13.40 41.07
C GLY A 302 -48.81 14.22 42.12
N HIS A 303 -48.13 14.65 43.19
CA HIS A 303 -48.73 15.48 44.25
C HIS A 303 -49.16 16.87 43.74
N TYR A 304 -48.25 17.57 43.04
CA TYR A 304 -48.44 18.92 42.54
C TYR A 304 -49.54 18.99 41.47
N ILE A 305 -49.54 18.04 40.53
CA ILE A 305 -50.56 17.97 39.47
C ILE A 305 -51.95 17.69 40.04
N ARG A 306 -52.08 16.80 41.04
CA ARG A 306 -53.37 16.52 41.71
C ARG A 306 -53.94 17.74 42.44
N ARG A 307 -53.08 18.65 42.92
CA ARG A 307 -53.47 19.85 43.67
C ARG A 307 -53.48 21.13 42.83
N GLN A 308 -53.16 21.06 41.54
CA GLN A 308 -53.02 22.22 40.65
C GLN A 308 -52.02 23.25 41.19
N GLN A 309 -50.92 22.78 41.78
CA GLN A 309 -49.82 23.60 42.29
C GLN A 309 -48.68 23.66 41.27
N ASP A 310 -47.96 24.79 41.27
CA ASP A 310 -46.81 25.00 40.40
C ASP A 310 -45.58 24.25 40.94
N PRO A 311 -44.95 23.35 40.15
CA PRO A 311 -43.82 22.56 40.60
C PRO A 311 -42.44 23.22 40.34
N GLU A 312 -42.37 24.47 39.86
CA GLU A 312 -41.07 25.08 39.48
C GLU A 312 -40.03 25.11 40.61
N THR A 313 -40.44 25.48 41.83
CA THR A 313 -39.54 25.52 43.00
C THR A 313 -38.99 24.14 43.33
N PHE A 314 -39.86 23.14 43.38
CA PHE A 314 -39.50 21.74 43.58
C PHE A 314 -38.54 21.22 42.50
N ILE A 315 -38.84 21.46 41.22
CA ILE A 315 -37.98 21.00 40.11
C ILE A 315 -36.58 21.59 40.23
N ASN A 316 -36.46 22.87 40.60
CA ASN A 316 -35.16 23.51 40.77
C ASN A 316 -34.38 22.93 41.96
N GLU A 317 -35.06 22.58 43.06
CA GLU A 317 -34.45 21.89 44.20
C GLU A 317 -33.91 20.51 43.79
N ILE A 318 -34.69 19.71 43.07
CA ILE A 318 -34.26 18.36 42.67
C ILE A 318 -33.14 18.40 41.63
N LYS A 319 -33.13 19.39 40.73
CA LYS A 319 -31.96 19.64 39.86
C LYS A 319 -30.71 19.96 40.66
N PHE A 320 -30.83 20.77 41.71
CA PHE A 320 -29.71 21.10 42.59
C PHE A 320 -29.16 19.87 43.35
N ILE A 321 -30.00 18.86 43.60
CA ILE A 321 -29.56 17.57 44.20
C ILE A 321 -28.76 16.73 43.22
N ALA A 322 -29.15 16.72 41.94
CA ALA A 322 -28.51 15.94 40.90
C ALA A 322 -27.04 16.35 40.70
N SER A 323 -26.23 15.45 40.14
CA SER A 323 -24.90 15.81 39.65
C SER A 323 -24.97 16.60 38.33
N ASP A 324 -23.94 17.37 38.02
CA ASP A 324 -23.84 18.07 36.73
C ASP A 324 -23.41 17.11 35.60
N PRO A 325 -23.93 17.27 34.37
CA PRO A 325 -24.96 18.23 33.97
C PRO A 325 -26.41 17.69 34.18
N ASP A 326 -27.35 18.61 34.47
CA ASP A 326 -28.76 18.29 34.78
C ASP A 326 -29.43 17.34 33.77
N ASP A 327 -29.20 17.53 32.47
CA ASP A 327 -29.83 16.74 31.41
C ASP A 327 -29.46 15.24 31.46
N LYS A 328 -28.38 14.90 32.17
CA LYS A 328 -27.91 13.53 32.39
C LYS A 328 -28.38 12.91 33.71
N TYR A 329 -28.47 13.69 34.77
CA TYR A 329 -28.68 13.16 36.13
C TYR A 329 -30.05 13.49 36.74
N PHE A 330 -30.80 14.41 36.15
CA PHE A 330 -32.14 14.78 36.57
C PHE A 330 -33.21 14.11 35.70
N PHE A 331 -34.24 13.58 36.35
CA PHE A 331 -35.45 13.05 35.72
C PHE A 331 -36.69 13.64 36.39
N ASN A 332 -37.73 13.89 35.61
CA ASN A 332 -39.05 14.18 36.17
C ASN A 332 -40.09 13.22 35.58
N VAL A 333 -41.09 12.89 36.40
CA VAL A 333 -42.19 12.02 36.00
C VAL A 333 -43.51 12.66 36.38
N THR A 334 -44.54 12.43 35.57
CA THR A 334 -45.85 13.07 35.76
C THR A 334 -46.61 12.55 36.98
N ASN A 335 -46.37 11.30 37.37
CA ASN A 335 -46.97 10.66 38.54
C ASN A 335 -46.14 9.43 38.94
N GLU A 336 -46.55 8.76 40.01
CA GLU A 336 -45.88 7.60 40.58
C GLU A 336 -45.86 6.40 39.61
N ALA A 337 -46.90 6.21 38.79
CA ALA A 337 -46.94 5.12 37.81
C ALA A 337 -45.92 5.32 36.67
N ALA A 338 -45.70 6.58 36.26
CA ALA A 338 -44.73 6.97 35.23
C ALA A 338 -43.27 6.78 35.65
N LEU A 339 -42.98 6.45 36.92
CA LEU A 339 -41.65 5.99 37.34
C LEU A 339 -41.21 4.74 36.56
N ASN A 340 -42.15 3.89 36.13
CA ASN A 340 -41.81 2.70 35.35
C ASN A 340 -41.35 3.05 33.93
N ASP A 341 -41.73 4.21 33.38
CA ASP A 341 -41.36 4.63 32.03
C ASP A 341 -39.89 5.05 31.93
N ILE A 342 -39.28 5.46 33.04
CA ILE A 342 -37.89 5.91 33.10
C ILE A 342 -36.90 4.78 33.45
N VAL A 343 -37.38 3.57 33.76
CA VAL A 343 -36.52 2.44 34.19
C VAL A 343 -35.48 2.10 33.14
N ASP A 344 -35.87 1.99 31.87
CA ASP A 344 -34.94 1.67 30.79
C ASP A 344 -33.93 2.80 30.58
N ALA A 345 -34.38 4.06 30.56
CA ALA A 345 -33.51 5.22 30.37
C ALA A 345 -32.51 5.42 31.53
N LEU A 346 -32.96 5.23 32.77
CA LEU A 346 -32.12 5.33 33.96
C LEU A 346 -31.16 4.14 34.07
N GLY A 347 -31.63 2.93 33.76
CA GLY A 347 -30.80 1.73 33.67
C GLY A 347 -29.66 1.93 32.68
N ASP A 348 -29.98 2.28 31.42
CA ASP A 348 -28.99 2.50 30.36
C ASP A 348 -27.95 3.57 30.74
N ARG A 349 -28.35 4.66 31.40
CA ARG A 349 -27.40 5.69 31.89
C ARG A 349 -26.49 5.17 33.00
N ILE A 350 -27.00 4.37 33.93
CA ILE A 350 -26.17 3.73 34.97
C ILE A 350 -25.21 2.72 34.32
N PHE A 351 -25.65 1.95 33.33
CA PHE A 351 -24.81 1.00 32.59
C PHE A 351 -23.69 1.68 31.79
N THR A 352 -23.84 2.94 31.38
CA THR A 352 -22.71 3.68 30.78
C THR A 352 -21.59 3.96 31.77
N LEU A 353 -21.86 4.01 33.09
CA LEU A 353 -20.86 4.27 34.13
C LEU A 353 -19.99 3.05 34.50
N GLU A 354 -20.42 1.82 34.18
CA GLU A 354 -19.57 0.61 34.41
C GLU A 354 -18.38 0.55 33.46
N GLY A 355 -18.52 1.22 32.33
CA GLY A 355 -17.63 1.10 31.18
C GLY A 355 -16.75 2.31 30.90
N THR A 356 -17.02 3.48 31.48
CA THR A 356 -16.25 4.70 31.20
C THR A 356 -15.65 5.25 32.49
N LEU A 357 -14.34 5.49 32.49
CA LEU A 357 -13.66 6.19 33.57
C LEU A 357 -14.04 7.69 33.52
N GLY A 358 -15.20 8.07 34.05
CA GLY A 358 -15.52 9.49 34.18
C GLY A 358 -16.99 9.81 34.42
N TYR A 359 -17.22 10.75 35.35
CA TYR A 359 -18.52 11.27 35.74
C TYR A 359 -19.26 12.06 34.63
N ASN A 360 -18.77 12.11 33.39
CA ASN A 360 -19.32 12.99 32.35
C ASN A 360 -19.40 12.44 30.93
N GLU A 361 -18.99 11.21 30.63
CA GLU A 361 -18.84 10.77 29.25
C GLU A 361 -19.67 9.51 28.92
N SER A 362 -20.63 9.67 28.01
CA SER A 362 -21.25 8.57 27.25
C SER A 362 -20.39 8.17 26.04
N SER A 363 -19.09 8.46 26.10
CA SER A 363 -18.11 8.29 25.03
C SER A 363 -17.07 7.25 25.42
N PHE A 364 -16.67 6.44 24.45
CA PHE A 364 -15.60 5.47 24.60
C PHE A 364 -14.26 6.17 24.41
N HIS A 365 -13.34 6.00 25.35
CA HIS A 365 -11.96 6.44 25.22
C HIS A 365 -11.12 5.31 24.62
N MET A 366 -10.81 4.27 25.40
CA MET A 366 -9.87 3.20 25.00
C MET A 366 -10.47 1.81 25.05
N GLU A 367 -11.69 1.70 25.56
CA GLU A 367 -12.44 0.46 25.72
C GLU A 367 -12.65 -0.23 24.38
N MET A 368 -12.82 0.55 23.31
CA MET A 368 -12.97 0.06 21.93
C MET A 368 -11.72 0.33 21.08
N SER A 369 -10.55 0.52 21.69
CA SER A 369 -9.33 0.96 20.96
C SER A 369 -8.89 0.06 19.81
N GLN A 370 -9.19 -1.25 19.87
CA GLN A 370 -8.84 -2.24 18.84
C GLN A 370 -7.36 -2.17 18.41
N ILE A 371 -6.45 -2.13 19.37
CA ILE A 371 -5.01 -2.04 19.10
C ILE A 371 -4.53 -3.24 18.27
N GLY A 372 -3.55 -2.99 17.40
CA GLY A 372 -3.01 -4.00 16.50
C GLY A 372 -3.84 -4.15 15.23
N PHE A 373 -4.79 -3.24 15.00
CA PHE A 373 -5.50 -3.14 13.73
C PHE A 373 -4.52 -2.96 12.56
N SER A 374 -3.48 -2.16 12.79
CA SER A 374 -2.30 -2.08 11.96
C SER A 374 -1.07 -1.89 12.85
N THR A 375 0.09 -2.32 12.35
CA THR A 375 1.36 -2.26 13.08
C THR A 375 2.51 -1.95 12.13
N HIS A 376 3.49 -1.19 12.61
CA HIS A 376 4.70 -0.86 11.87
C HIS A 376 5.91 -0.93 12.79
N THR A 377 6.90 -1.74 12.40
CA THR A 377 8.12 -1.95 13.18
C THR A 377 9.10 -0.79 12.96
N LEU A 378 9.66 -0.31 14.06
CA LEU A 378 10.65 0.77 14.10
C LEU A 378 11.95 0.22 14.69
N ASP A 379 13.06 0.94 14.49
CA ASP A 379 14.34 0.55 15.09
C ASP A 379 14.32 0.55 16.62
N ASP A 380 13.44 1.35 17.23
CA ASP A 380 13.36 1.58 18.67
C ASP A 380 12.05 1.11 19.31
N GLY A 381 11.23 0.35 18.59
CA GLY A 381 9.95 -0.15 19.07
C GLY A 381 8.94 -0.49 17.99
N ILE A 382 7.65 -0.43 18.35
CA ILE A 382 6.53 -0.74 17.46
C ILE A 382 5.53 0.40 17.52
N LEU A 383 5.06 0.85 16.35
CA LEU A 383 3.93 1.75 16.22
C LEU A 383 2.66 0.94 15.96
N PHE A 384 1.63 1.18 16.76
CA PHE A 384 0.33 0.55 16.68
C PHE A 384 -0.72 1.56 16.22
N GLY A 385 -1.62 1.11 15.36
CA GLY A 385 -2.88 1.80 15.06
C GLY A 385 -4.00 1.39 16.02
N MET A 386 -4.83 2.35 16.42
CA MET A 386 -5.93 2.17 17.39
C MET A 386 -7.23 2.78 16.83
N VAL A 387 -7.87 2.07 15.90
CA VAL A 387 -8.99 2.62 15.09
C VAL A 387 -10.22 3.01 15.89
N GLY A 388 -10.48 2.35 17.02
CA GLY A 388 -11.68 2.58 17.82
C GLY A 388 -11.44 3.44 19.06
N ALA A 389 -10.24 4.01 19.20
CA ALA A 389 -9.97 4.98 20.26
C ALA A 389 -10.84 6.24 20.06
N TYR A 390 -11.32 6.81 21.17
CA TYR A 390 -12.06 8.06 21.24
C TYR A 390 -13.29 8.10 20.31
N ASP A 391 -14.29 7.26 20.57
CA ASP A 391 -15.49 7.11 19.73
C ASP A 391 -15.17 6.83 18.25
N TRP A 392 -14.14 6.02 17.98
CA TRP A 392 -13.64 5.74 16.64
C TRP A 392 -13.11 6.97 15.85
N ASP A 393 -12.78 8.07 16.53
CA ASP A 393 -11.88 9.10 15.95
C ASP A 393 -10.55 8.43 15.54
N GLY A 394 -10.09 7.50 16.37
CA GLY A 394 -8.89 6.70 16.20
C GLY A 394 -7.64 7.37 16.76
N GLY A 395 -6.51 6.67 16.68
CA GLY A 395 -5.25 7.13 17.20
C GLY A 395 -4.10 6.17 16.92
N VAL A 396 -2.95 6.48 17.51
CA VAL A 396 -1.74 5.67 17.42
C VAL A 396 -1.11 5.48 18.79
N LEU A 397 -0.34 4.43 18.97
CA LEU A 397 0.40 4.17 20.19
C LEU A 397 1.79 3.67 19.81
N LYS A 398 2.83 4.24 20.41
CA LYS A 398 4.20 3.75 20.23
C LYS A 398 4.64 2.99 21.49
N GLU A 399 5.06 1.76 21.33
CA GLU A 399 5.71 0.98 22.39
C GLU A 399 7.18 0.85 22.06
N GLY A 400 8.04 1.58 22.76
CA GLY A 400 9.49 1.56 22.56
C GLY A 400 10.25 1.03 23.77
N ILE A 401 11.56 0.97 23.64
CA ILE A 401 12.48 0.49 24.70
C ILE A 401 12.38 1.37 25.96
N ASN A 402 12.19 2.68 25.77
CA ASN A 402 12.13 3.68 26.84
C ASN A 402 10.73 3.80 27.48
N GLY A 403 9.76 3.01 27.02
CA GLY A 403 8.39 3.02 27.52
C GLY A 403 7.36 3.23 26.42
N ARG A 404 6.13 3.46 26.88
CA ARG A 404 4.95 3.59 26.03
C ARG A 404 4.57 5.06 25.89
N ILE A 405 4.34 5.47 24.65
CA ILE A 405 3.87 6.81 24.31
C ILE A 405 2.49 6.67 23.68
N MET A 406 1.51 7.32 24.32
CA MET A 406 0.12 7.30 23.90
C MET A 406 -0.39 8.74 23.84
N PRO A 407 -0.46 9.35 22.64
CA PRO A 407 -1.03 10.67 22.46
C PRO A 407 -2.46 10.75 22.97
N SER A 408 -2.80 11.88 23.60
CA SER A 408 -4.20 12.17 23.90
C SER A 408 -4.97 12.50 22.62
N ARG A 409 -6.30 12.47 22.69
CA ARG A 409 -7.16 12.89 21.58
C ARG A 409 -6.87 14.33 21.14
N GLU A 410 -6.62 15.22 22.10
CA GLU A 410 -6.38 16.64 21.88
C GLU A 410 -5.13 16.87 21.01
N ALA A 411 -4.16 15.96 21.05
CA ALA A 411 -2.96 16.02 20.22
C ALA A 411 -3.28 16.02 18.72
N PHE A 412 -4.40 15.45 18.30
CA PHE A 412 -4.84 15.40 16.89
C PHE A 412 -5.89 16.45 16.52
N LYS A 413 -6.33 17.29 17.47
CA LYS A 413 -7.47 18.21 17.32
C LYS A 413 -7.35 19.18 16.14
N SER A 414 -6.13 19.56 15.76
CA SER A 414 -5.87 20.47 14.63
C SER A 414 -6.37 19.92 13.29
N GLU A 415 -6.25 18.61 13.08
CA GLU A 415 -6.68 17.93 11.85
C GLU A 415 -7.96 17.09 12.01
N PHE A 416 -8.30 16.75 13.25
CA PHE A 416 -9.47 15.96 13.65
C PHE A 416 -10.27 16.72 14.72
N PRO A 417 -11.03 17.75 14.31
CA PRO A 417 -11.72 18.64 15.25
C PRO A 417 -12.98 17.97 15.83
N LEU A 418 -13.35 18.39 17.05
CA LEU A 418 -14.41 17.79 17.88
C LEU A 418 -15.78 17.73 17.20
N GLU A 419 -16.10 18.69 16.33
CA GLU A 419 -17.37 18.76 15.60
C GLU A 419 -17.55 17.58 14.63
N LEU A 420 -16.46 16.88 14.31
CA LEU A 420 -16.46 15.73 13.41
C LEU A 420 -16.38 14.39 14.15
N LYS A 421 -16.45 14.35 15.49
CA LYS A 421 -16.24 13.10 16.27
C LYS A 421 -17.16 11.96 15.84
N ASN A 422 -18.41 12.30 15.53
CA ASN A 422 -19.43 11.32 15.16
C ASN A 422 -19.21 10.71 13.75
N HIS A 423 -18.19 11.15 13.00
CA HIS A 423 -17.87 10.58 11.68
C HIS A 423 -17.03 9.31 11.75
N ALA A 424 -16.48 8.96 12.93
CA ALA A 424 -15.65 7.77 13.13
C ALA A 424 -14.52 7.68 12.09
N ALA A 425 -13.53 8.57 12.21
CA ALA A 425 -12.50 8.78 11.19
C ALA A 425 -11.57 7.57 10.98
N TYR A 426 -11.46 6.69 11.98
CA TYR A 426 -10.60 5.50 12.00
C TYR A 426 -9.11 5.85 11.82
N LEU A 427 -8.62 6.91 12.48
CA LEU A 427 -7.19 7.18 12.49
C LEU A 427 -6.41 5.97 13.06
N GLY A 428 -5.32 5.60 12.39
CA GLY A 428 -4.57 4.39 12.73
C GLY A 428 -5.11 3.11 12.07
N TYR A 429 -6.01 3.23 11.08
CA TYR A 429 -6.38 2.08 10.23
C TYR A 429 -5.14 1.52 9.54
N THR A 430 -4.21 2.40 9.17
CA THR A 430 -2.85 2.07 8.78
C THR A 430 -1.88 2.92 9.55
N VAL A 431 -0.71 2.35 9.85
CA VAL A 431 0.43 3.09 10.38
C VAL A 431 1.68 2.72 9.60
N SER A 432 2.59 3.68 9.42
CA SER A 432 3.89 3.48 8.79
C SER A 432 4.86 4.57 9.26
N SER A 433 6.06 4.61 8.71
CA SER A 433 7.02 5.69 8.91
C SER A 433 7.77 6.01 7.62
N VAL A 434 8.16 7.26 7.47
CA VAL A 434 9.01 7.73 6.37
C VAL A 434 10.20 8.50 6.93
N VAL A 435 11.32 8.49 6.21
CA VAL A 435 12.51 9.26 6.54
C VAL A 435 12.63 10.39 5.52
N VAL A 436 12.83 11.63 5.97
CA VAL A 436 12.92 12.81 5.11
C VAL A 436 14.09 13.71 5.50
N GLY A 437 14.66 14.43 4.53
CA GLY A 437 15.70 15.44 4.79
C GLY A 437 16.94 14.86 5.47
N ASP A 438 17.39 15.50 6.56
CA ASP A 438 18.56 15.07 7.34
C ASP A 438 18.22 13.88 8.27
N TRP A 439 17.73 12.76 7.71
CA TRP A 439 17.40 11.52 8.43
C TRP A 439 16.25 11.67 9.45
N TRP A 440 15.34 12.60 9.20
CA TRP A 440 14.22 12.86 10.09
C TRP A 440 13.10 11.84 9.85
N ARG A 441 12.80 11.02 10.86
CA ARG A 441 11.64 10.12 10.86
C ARG A 441 10.34 10.88 11.12
N LEU A 442 9.38 10.73 10.21
CA LEU A 442 7.99 11.09 10.41
C LEU A 442 7.14 9.81 10.48
N TYR A 443 6.19 9.79 11.39
CA TYR A 443 5.18 8.73 11.47
C TYR A 443 4.03 9.06 10.53
N VAL A 444 3.45 8.03 9.93
CA VAL A 444 2.33 8.13 8.99
C VAL A 444 1.14 7.39 9.57
N ALA A 445 -0.03 8.01 9.56
CA ALA A 445 -1.27 7.36 9.98
C ALA A 445 -2.42 7.65 9.00
N GLY A 446 -3.13 6.60 8.60
CA GLY A 446 -4.30 6.66 7.73
C GLY A 446 -5.60 6.71 8.51
N ALA A 447 -6.55 7.52 8.02
CA ALA A 447 -7.90 7.70 8.56
C ALA A 447 -8.92 7.61 7.40
N PRO A 448 -9.18 6.41 6.85
CA PRO A 448 -9.90 6.23 5.59
C PRO A 448 -11.37 6.67 5.63
N ARG A 449 -11.94 6.85 6.82
CA ARG A 449 -13.32 7.32 7.01
C ARG A 449 -13.44 8.81 7.32
N PHE A 450 -12.33 9.53 7.45
CA PHE A 450 -12.37 10.96 7.75
C PHE A 450 -13.22 11.71 6.70
N LYS A 451 -14.27 12.42 7.18
CA LYS A 451 -15.28 13.10 6.33
C LYS A 451 -15.86 12.21 5.21
N HIS A 452 -15.87 10.89 5.43
CA HIS A 452 -16.23 9.87 4.45
C HIS A 452 -15.37 9.88 3.16
N LYS A 453 -14.26 10.62 3.10
CA LYS A 453 -13.38 10.68 1.94
C LYS A 453 -12.02 10.03 2.19
N GLY A 454 -11.57 10.08 3.44
CA GLY A 454 -10.27 9.60 3.86
C GLY A 454 -9.23 10.71 4.00
N LYS A 455 -8.24 10.48 4.86
CA LYS A 455 -7.11 11.37 5.13
C LYS A 455 -5.89 10.53 5.53
N VAL A 456 -4.69 11.02 5.23
CA VAL A 456 -3.42 10.53 5.78
C VAL A 456 -2.69 11.70 6.43
N ILE A 457 -2.15 11.52 7.63
CA ILE A 457 -1.31 12.52 8.30
C ILE A 457 0.13 12.02 8.44
N LEU A 458 1.07 12.95 8.33
CA LEU A 458 2.48 12.76 8.63
C LEU A 458 2.83 13.65 9.83
N PHE A 459 3.40 13.06 10.86
CA PHE A 459 3.58 13.75 12.13
C PHE A 459 4.84 13.31 12.88
N GLU A 460 5.32 14.20 13.73
CA GLU A 460 6.30 13.89 14.77
C GLU A 460 5.57 13.51 16.05
N LEU A 461 6.17 12.61 16.81
CA LEU A 461 5.70 12.18 18.12
C LEU A 461 6.80 12.42 19.14
N SER A 462 6.55 13.31 20.10
CA SER A 462 7.47 13.57 21.21
C SER A 462 7.38 12.49 22.29
N GLU A 463 8.38 12.41 23.16
CA GLU A 463 8.37 11.47 24.30
C GLU A 463 7.20 11.74 25.27
N ASP A 464 6.82 13.02 25.45
CA ASP A 464 5.65 13.41 26.25
C ASP A 464 4.28 13.10 25.60
N GLY A 465 4.26 12.51 24.40
CA GLY A 465 3.03 12.20 23.66
C GLY A 465 2.42 13.37 22.89
N ASN A 466 3.13 14.49 22.75
CA ASN A 466 2.69 15.59 21.89
C ASN A 466 2.88 15.21 20.41
N VAL A 467 1.90 15.60 19.60
CA VAL A 467 1.89 15.34 18.15
C VAL A 467 2.02 16.65 17.40
N ASN A 468 3.02 16.73 16.52
CA ASN A 468 3.18 17.84 15.59
C ASN A 468 2.91 17.35 14.17
N ILE A 469 1.78 17.73 13.59
CA ILE A 469 1.38 17.31 12.24
C ILE A 469 2.12 18.17 11.21
N VAL A 470 3.09 17.57 10.53
CA VAL A 470 3.93 18.22 9.52
C VAL A 470 3.20 18.39 8.19
N GLN A 471 2.33 17.41 7.87
CA GLN A 471 1.57 17.39 6.62
C GLN A 471 0.30 16.54 6.74
N ALA A 472 -0.77 16.97 6.08
CA ALA A 472 -2.00 16.22 5.92
C ALA A 472 -2.36 16.07 4.42
N LEU A 473 -2.66 14.85 3.99
CA LEU A 473 -3.06 14.48 2.65
C LEU A 473 -4.55 14.09 2.67
N ASN A 474 -5.38 14.74 1.85
CA ASN A 474 -6.83 14.55 1.88
C ASN A 474 -7.31 13.74 0.67
N GLY A 475 -8.20 12.78 0.91
CA GLY A 475 -8.91 12.06 -0.13
C GLY A 475 -9.92 12.94 -0.87
N GLU A 476 -10.10 12.68 -2.16
CA GLU A 476 -10.92 13.53 -3.04
C GLU A 476 -12.39 13.04 -3.08
N GLN A 477 -12.57 11.73 -3.22
CA GLN A 477 -13.85 11.07 -3.48
C GLN A 477 -14.44 10.43 -2.21
N ILE A 478 -15.74 10.63 -2.01
CA ILE A 478 -16.49 10.00 -0.91
C ILE A 478 -16.53 8.48 -1.09
N GLY A 479 -16.40 7.74 0.01
CA GLY A 479 -16.39 6.28 0.02
C GLY A 479 -15.13 5.65 -0.56
N SER A 480 -14.17 6.42 -1.07
CA SER A 480 -12.97 5.86 -1.73
C SER A 480 -12.02 5.13 -0.79
N TYR A 481 -12.20 5.36 0.53
CA TYR A 481 -11.40 4.74 1.59
C TYR A 481 -9.92 5.14 1.50
N TYR A 482 -9.65 6.39 1.08
CA TYR A 482 -8.31 6.93 0.90
C TYR A 482 -7.50 6.91 2.21
N GLY A 483 -6.32 6.30 2.18
CA GLY A 483 -5.48 6.10 3.37
C GLY A 483 -5.76 4.80 4.09
N SER A 484 -6.37 3.80 3.43
CA SER A 484 -6.55 2.46 3.99
C SER A 484 -5.35 1.54 3.81
N GLU A 485 -4.40 1.93 2.96
CA GLU A 485 -3.08 1.31 2.80
C GLU A 485 -2.08 2.43 2.47
N VAL A 486 -0.90 2.41 3.09
CA VAL A 486 0.17 3.39 2.84
C VAL A 486 1.52 2.68 2.75
N CYS A 487 2.38 3.12 1.84
CA CYS A 487 3.70 2.52 1.66
C CYS A 487 4.73 3.62 1.34
N GLY A 488 5.73 3.77 2.20
CA GLY A 488 6.92 4.57 1.91
C GLY A 488 7.92 3.73 1.11
N LEU A 489 8.52 4.33 0.08
CA LEU A 489 9.56 3.74 -0.75
C LEU A 489 10.79 4.64 -0.75
N ASP A 490 11.91 4.07 -0.31
CA ASP A 490 13.27 4.52 -0.60
C ASP A 490 13.70 3.78 -1.87
N ILE A 491 13.69 4.48 -3.01
CA ILE A 491 13.81 3.85 -4.33
C ILE A 491 15.27 3.67 -4.68
N ASP A 492 16.12 4.66 -4.42
CA ASP A 492 17.56 4.58 -4.71
C ASP A 492 18.42 4.05 -3.55
N GLN A 493 17.77 3.65 -2.45
CA GLN A 493 18.37 3.01 -1.27
C GLN A 493 19.38 3.92 -0.56
N ASP A 494 19.14 5.23 -0.56
CA ASP A 494 19.98 6.22 0.11
C ASP A 494 19.63 6.40 1.61
N GLY A 495 18.55 5.75 2.07
CA GLY A 495 18.02 5.81 3.43
C GLY A 495 16.93 6.87 3.64
N ILE A 496 16.60 7.66 2.61
CA ILE A 496 15.54 8.66 2.60
C ILE A 496 14.36 8.12 1.79
N THR A 497 13.14 8.38 2.26
CA THR A 497 11.94 7.99 1.54
C THR A 497 11.65 8.95 0.39
N ASP A 498 11.85 8.49 -0.84
CA ASP A 498 11.56 9.25 -2.07
C ASP A 498 10.07 9.41 -2.36
N VAL A 499 9.31 8.32 -2.17
CA VAL A 499 7.91 8.23 -2.58
C VAL A 499 7.04 7.69 -1.45
N LEU A 500 5.92 8.37 -1.21
CA LEU A 500 4.83 7.88 -0.37
C LEU A 500 3.64 7.51 -1.25
N LEU A 501 3.20 6.27 -1.16
CA LEU A 501 2.01 5.77 -1.82
C LEU A 501 0.84 5.75 -0.86
N VAL A 502 -0.33 6.18 -1.34
CA VAL A 502 -1.57 6.15 -0.57
C VAL A 502 -2.67 5.51 -1.39
N ALA A 503 -3.24 4.40 -0.90
CA ALA A 503 -4.29 3.69 -1.60
C ALA A 503 -5.69 4.20 -1.23
N ALA A 504 -6.60 4.03 -2.18
CA ALA A 504 -8.04 4.25 -2.07
C ALA A 504 -8.75 3.09 -2.80
N PRO A 505 -8.75 1.87 -2.24
CA PRO A 505 -9.21 0.67 -2.93
C PRO A 505 -10.71 0.69 -3.26
N MET A 506 -11.52 1.47 -2.54
CA MET A 506 -12.95 1.62 -2.83
C MET A 506 -13.23 2.80 -3.78
N PHE A 507 -12.21 3.39 -4.40
CA PHE A 507 -12.39 4.46 -5.39
C PHE A 507 -13.28 3.98 -6.55
N LEU A 508 -14.35 4.72 -6.79
CA LEU A 508 -15.30 4.48 -7.87
C LEU A 508 -14.75 5.04 -9.18
N GLY A 509 -14.46 4.14 -10.11
CA GLY A 509 -14.05 4.45 -11.48
C GLY A 509 -15.23 4.59 -12.44
N SER A 510 -14.95 4.39 -13.73
CA SER A 510 -15.98 4.42 -14.78
C SER A 510 -17.12 3.44 -14.49
N GLY A 511 -18.36 3.93 -14.58
CA GLY A 511 -19.55 3.11 -14.35
C GLY A 511 -19.91 2.87 -12.88
N ASN A 512 -19.39 3.69 -11.94
CA ASN A 512 -19.65 3.59 -10.49
C ASN A 512 -19.24 2.24 -9.88
N LYS A 513 -18.14 1.67 -10.37
CA LYS A 513 -17.58 0.40 -9.89
C LYS A 513 -16.31 0.65 -9.09
N GLU A 514 -16.04 -0.19 -8.09
CA GLU A 514 -14.89 -0.07 -7.18
C GLU A 514 -13.58 -0.44 -7.88
N ALA A 515 -13.11 0.40 -8.80
CA ALA A 515 -11.88 0.19 -9.54
C ALA A 515 -10.66 0.20 -8.60
N GLY A 516 -10.70 1.03 -7.56
CA GLY A 516 -9.55 1.30 -6.70
C GLY A 516 -8.53 2.23 -7.36
N LYS A 517 -7.69 2.86 -6.54
CA LYS A 517 -6.69 3.84 -7.00
C LYS A 517 -5.53 3.90 -6.02
N VAL A 518 -4.31 4.08 -6.52
CA VAL A 518 -3.12 4.31 -5.69
C VAL A 518 -2.47 5.64 -6.12
N TYR A 519 -2.42 6.57 -5.18
CA TYR A 519 -1.87 7.91 -5.35
C TYR A 519 -0.38 7.91 -5.06
N ILE A 520 0.39 8.64 -5.87
CA ILE A 520 1.84 8.77 -5.74
C ILE A 520 2.12 10.16 -5.19
N TYR A 521 2.92 10.23 -4.12
CA TYR A 521 3.47 11.49 -3.62
C TYR A 521 4.99 11.41 -3.62
N SER A 522 5.65 12.32 -4.34
CA SER A 522 7.11 12.38 -4.39
C SER A 522 7.64 13.43 -3.41
N LEU A 523 8.79 13.15 -2.79
CA LEU A 523 9.42 14.03 -1.83
C LEU A 523 10.07 15.22 -2.56
N SER A 524 9.63 16.43 -2.23
CA SER A 524 10.24 17.69 -2.65
C SER A 524 10.21 18.68 -1.48
N GLY A 525 10.96 18.35 -0.42
CA GLY A 525 10.87 18.97 0.91
C GLY A 525 9.62 18.57 1.70
N LYS A 526 8.48 18.40 1.02
CA LYS A 526 7.26 17.74 1.50
C LYS A 526 6.77 16.75 0.44
N PHE A 527 5.85 15.87 0.79
CA PHE A 527 5.28 14.90 -0.16
C PHE A 527 4.26 15.59 -1.09
N VAL A 528 4.57 15.72 -2.38
CA VAL A 528 3.72 16.40 -3.37
C VAL A 528 3.13 15.39 -4.34
N SER A 529 1.84 15.55 -4.67
CA SER A 529 1.14 14.65 -5.59
C SER A 529 1.85 14.57 -6.96
N ASN A 530 2.18 13.35 -7.37
CA ASN A 530 2.81 13.01 -8.64
C ASN A 530 1.90 12.06 -9.47
N GLY A 531 0.58 12.26 -9.38
CA GLY A 531 -0.39 11.44 -10.09
C GLY A 531 -0.67 10.11 -9.42
N THR A 532 -1.01 9.09 -10.21
CA THR A 532 -1.46 7.78 -9.72
C THR A 532 -0.88 6.64 -10.55
N LEU A 533 -0.69 5.48 -9.92
CA LEU A 533 -0.34 4.25 -10.63
C LEU A 533 -1.44 3.87 -11.62
N LYS A 534 -1.03 3.29 -12.75
CA LYS A 534 -1.91 2.79 -13.81
C LYS A 534 -2.15 1.30 -13.59
N SER A 535 -3.42 0.92 -13.49
CA SER A 535 -3.90 -0.46 -13.55
C SER A 535 -4.44 -0.77 -14.95
N GLU A 536 -4.93 -2.00 -15.16
CA GLU A 536 -5.53 -2.41 -16.43
C GLU A 536 -6.86 -1.67 -16.70
N ASP A 537 -7.04 -1.12 -17.91
CA ASP A 537 -8.15 -0.21 -18.26
C ASP A 537 -9.57 -0.84 -18.19
N LYS A 538 -9.68 -2.17 -18.09
CA LYS A 538 -10.95 -2.92 -18.18
C LYS A 538 -11.43 -3.51 -16.86
N THR A 539 -10.73 -3.26 -15.77
CA THR A 539 -11.01 -3.95 -14.51
C THR A 539 -12.16 -3.29 -13.78
N GLN A 540 -13.13 -4.10 -13.41
CA GLN A 540 -14.36 -3.69 -12.74
C GLN A 540 -14.33 -4.25 -11.33
N ASP A 541 -14.67 -3.42 -10.35
CA ASP A 541 -14.76 -3.83 -8.94
C ASP A 541 -13.45 -4.48 -8.43
N ALA A 542 -12.29 -4.02 -8.91
CA ALA A 542 -11.00 -4.67 -8.70
C ALA A 542 -10.42 -4.45 -7.29
N ARG A 543 -10.80 -3.36 -6.62
CA ARG A 543 -10.16 -2.86 -5.40
C ARG A 543 -8.64 -2.75 -5.53
N PHE A 544 -8.17 -2.19 -6.64
CA PHE A 544 -6.75 -1.94 -6.85
C PHE A 544 -6.17 -1.05 -5.74
N GLY A 545 -5.07 -1.50 -5.11
CA GLY A 545 -4.49 -0.86 -3.93
C GLY A 545 -4.97 -1.43 -2.60
N TYR A 546 -5.61 -2.61 -2.59
CA TYR A 546 -6.06 -3.25 -1.35
C TYR A 546 -4.88 -3.64 -0.44
N ALA A 547 -3.76 -4.04 -1.04
CA ALA A 547 -2.51 -4.33 -0.36
C ALA A 547 -1.35 -3.68 -1.13
N LEU A 548 -0.37 -3.13 -0.42
CA LEU A 548 0.86 -2.58 -0.95
C LEU A 548 2.04 -3.21 -0.22
N THR A 549 3.11 -3.52 -0.94
CA THR A 549 4.40 -3.85 -0.31
C THR A 549 5.54 -3.34 -1.15
N ALA A 550 6.49 -2.68 -0.50
CA ALA A 550 7.82 -2.50 -1.07
C ALA A 550 8.39 -3.90 -1.34
N ALA A 551 8.95 -4.08 -2.52
CA ALA A 551 9.75 -5.24 -2.84
C ALA A 551 11.19 -4.77 -3.03
N PRO A 552 12.20 -5.49 -2.53
CA PRO A 552 13.56 -5.28 -2.98
C PRO A 552 13.63 -5.36 -4.52
N ASP A 553 14.73 -4.86 -5.07
CA ASP A 553 15.01 -4.83 -6.49
C ASP A 553 14.79 -6.19 -7.21
N LEU A 554 13.61 -6.35 -7.86
CA LEU A 554 13.20 -7.58 -8.52
C LEU A 554 13.85 -7.71 -9.90
N ASN A 555 14.18 -6.59 -10.55
CA ASN A 555 14.77 -6.56 -11.88
C ASN A 555 16.31 -6.45 -11.87
N HIS A 556 16.90 -6.29 -10.69
CA HIS A 556 18.33 -6.09 -10.44
C HIS A 556 18.89 -4.83 -11.12
N ASP A 557 18.15 -3.72 -11.09
CA ASP A 557 18.54 -2.42 -11.62
C ASP A 557 19.15 -1.43 -10.61
N GLY A 558 19.14 -1.80 -9.34
CA GLY A 558 19.58 -1.00 -8.22
C GLY A 558 18.45 -0.23 -7.53
N PHE A 559 17.20 -0.34 -8.00
CA PHE A 559 16.07 0.42 -7.46
C PHE A 559 15.04 -0.49 -6.78
N THR A 560 14.43 0.02 -5.71
CA THR A 560 13.34 -0.67 -5.01
C THR A 560 12.08 -0.71 -5.89
N ASP A 561 11.41 -1.86 -5.87
CA ASP A 561 10.20 -2.13 -6.63
C ASP A 561 8.94 -2.11 -5.74
N LEU A 562 7.76 -2.20 -6.37
CA LEU A 562 6.48 -2.19 -5.67
C LEU A 562 5.55 -3.28 -6.18
N LEU A 563 4.87 -3.93 -5.25
CA LEU A 563 3.74 -4.82 -5.52
C LEU A 563 2.43 -4.20 -5.05
N VAL A 564 1.38 -4.35 -5.88
CA VAL A 564 0.04 -3.87 -5.60
C VAL A 564 -1.00 -4.97 -5.79
N GLY A 565 -1.83 -5.20 -4.78
CA GLY A 565 -2.92 -6.16 -4.79
C GLY A 565 -4.26 -5.59 -5.29
N ALA A 566 -4.99 -6.39 -6.06
CA ALA A 566 -6.35 -6.12 -6.54
C ALA A 566 -7.22 -7.39 -6.40
N PRO A 567 -7.59 -7.79 -5.16
CA PRO A 567 -8.17 -9.10 -4.89
C PRO A 567 -9.55 -9.33 -5.49
N LEU A 568 -10.30 -8.28 -5.81
CA LEU A 568 -11.64 -8.42 -6.37
C LEU A 568 -11.67 -8.41 -7.90
N GLU A 569 -10.51 -8.20 -8.53
CA GLU A 569 -10.37 -8.18 -9.98
C GLU A 569 -10.74 -9.54 -10.62
N ASP A 570 -11.10 -9.52 -11.90
CA ASP A 570 -11.47 -10.72 -12.67
C ASP A 570 -12.55 -11.57 -11.99
N GLU A 571 -13.65 -10.93 -11.55
CA GLU A 571 -14.77 -11.59 -10.87
C GLU A 571 -14.35 -12.26 -9.56
N HIS A 572 -13.72 -11.50 -8.66
CA HIS A 572 -13.26 -11.99 -7.35
C HIS A 572 -12.14 -13.03 -7.41
N ARG A 573 -11.54 -13.29 -8.58
CA ARG A 573 -10.36 -14.17 -8.71
C ARG A 573 -9.09 -13.48 -8.19
N GLY A 574 -9.00 -12.18 -8.40
CA GLY A 574 -7.92 -11.32 -7.92
C GLY A 574 -6.70 -11.28 -8.82
N ALA A 575 -5.89 -10.25 -8.65
CA ALA A 575 -4.64 -10.03 -9.37
C ALA A 575 -3.60 -9.29 -8.51
N ILE A 576 -2.33 -9.40 -8.88
CA ILE A 576 -1.27 -8.52 -8.40
C ILE A 576 -0.56 -7.83 -9.56
N TYR A 577 0.02 -6.67 -9.27
CA TYR A 577 0.73 -5.82 -10.21
C TYR A 577 2.15 -5.53 -9.70
N VAL A 578 3.13 -5.55 -10.61
CA VAL A 578 4.53 -5.24 -10.34
C VAL A 578 4.88 -3.89 -10.99
N TYR A 579 5.46 -2.97 -10.23
CA TYR A 579 5.93 -1.67 -10.69
C TYR A 579 7.40 -1.50 -10.38
N HIS A 580 8.15 -0.92 -11.31
CA HIS A 580 9.59 -0.68 -11.15
C HIS A 580 9.92 0.73 -10.69
N GLY A 581 10.99 0.83 -9.88
CA GLY A 581 11.67 2.09 -9.58
C GLY A 581 12.50 2.61 -10.77
N ASP A 582 12.79 3.90 -10.79
CA ASP A 582 13.72 4.55 -11.73
C ASP A 582 14.29 5.84 -11.10
N GLY A 583 15.52 5.78 -10.62
CA GLY A 583 16.12 6.87 -9.83
C GLY A 583 15.36 7.03 -8.50
N ILE A 584 14.82 8.23 -8.26
CA ILE A 584 13.99 8.55 -7.09
C ILE A 584 12.48 8.50 -7.38
N HIS A 585 12.07 7.89 -8.50
CA HIS A 585 10.67 7.86 -8.94
C HIS A 585 10.18 6.42 -9.13
N ILE A 586 8.88 6.22 -8.97
CA ILE A 586 8.21 4.97 -9.37
C ILE A 586 7.66 5.11 -10.78
N ILE A 587 7.84 4.11 -11.64
CA ILE A 587 7.25 4.09 -12.98
C ILE A 587 5.74 3.88 -12.86
N HIS A 588 4.96 4.76 -13.48
CA HIS A 588 3.49 4.76 -13.30
C HIS A 588 2.79 3.55 -13.94
N ASN A 589 3.38 2.96 -14.97
CA ASN A 589 2.82 1.78 -15.67
C ASN A 589 3.37 0.51 -15.04
N TYR A 590 2.48 -0.46 -14.82
CA TYR A 590 2.90 -1.77 -14.35
C TYR A 590 3.73 -2.49 -15.42
N LYS A 591 4.63 -3.36 -14.96
CA LYS A 591 5.56 -4.14 -15.78
C LYS A 591 5.12 -5.59 -15.91
N GLN A 592 4.48 -6.09 -14.86
CA GLN A 592 3.77 -7.36 -14.85
C GLN A 592 2.42 -7.20 -14.19
N ARG A 593 1.41 -7.86 -14.78
CA ARG A 593 0.14 -8.15 -14.12
C ARG A 593 -0.01 -9.66 -14.04
N ILE A 594 -0.29 -10.16 -12.84
CA ILE A 594 -0.41 -11.60 -12.56
C ILE A 594 -1.85 -11.85 -12.08
N PRO A 595 -2.75 -12.33 -12.95
CA PRO A 595 -4.09 -12.71 -12.54
C PRO A 595 -4.07 -14.04 -11.80
N GLY A 596 -4.85 -14.17 -10.73
CA GLY A 596 -5.02 -15.41 -9.97
C GLY A 596 -5.44 -16.58 -10.86
N SER A 597 -6.26 -16.33 -11.88
CA SER A 597 -6.68 -17.35 -12.86
C SER A 597 -5.55 -17.94 -13.70
N SER A 598 -4.42 -17.23 -13.86
CA SER A 598 -3.24 -17.78 -14.53
C SER A 598 -2.43 -18.73 -13.65
N ILE A 599 -2.57 -18.60 -12.32
CA ILE A 599 -1.91 -19.44 -11.32
C ILE A 599 -2.75 -20.70 -11.07
N SER A 600 -4.02 -20.52 -10.74
CA SER A 600 -4.98 -21.62 -10.61
C SER A 600 -6.41 -21.09 -10.82
N PRO A 601 -7.28 -21.84 -11.54
CA PRO A 601 -8.67 -21.44 -11.74
C PRO A 601 -9.50 -21.44 -10.45
N SER A 602 -9.03 -22.07 -9.37
CA SER A 602 -9.74 -22.14 -8.08
C SER A 602 -9.48 -20.95 -7.16
N LEU A 603 -8.48 -20.11 -7.46
CA LEU A 603 -8.11 -19.00 -6.59
C LEU A 603 -9.18 -17.91 -6.58
N GLN A 604 -9.47 -17.41 -5.38
CA GLN A 604 -10.31 -16.25 -5.13
C GLN A 604 -9.58 -15.28 -4.20
N TYR A 605 -9.83 -13.99 -4.35
CA TYR A 605 -9.21 -12.93 -3.55
C TYR A 605 -7.68 -12.95 -3.59
N PHE A 606 -7.10 -13.44 -4.69
CA PHE A 606 -5.66 -13.45 -4.89
C PHE A 606 -5.09 -12.03 -4.88
N GLY A 607 -4.10 -11.77 -4.03
CA GLY A 607 -3.55 -10.42 -3.86
C GLY A 607 -4.18 -9.64 -2.70
N ARG A 608 -4.93 -10.28 -1.81
CA ARG A 608 -5.48 -9.63 -0.60
C ARG A 608 -4.44 -9.28 0.45
N SER A 609 -3.30 -9.97 0.44
CA SER A 609 -2.12 -9.69 1.26
C SER A 609 -0.90 -10.10 0.47
N VAL A 610 0.19 -9.35 0.57
CA VAL A 610 1.41 -9.59 -0.22
C VAL A 610 2.63 -9.35 0.68
N SER A 611 3.67 -10.17 0.51
CA SER A 611 4.98 -10.01 1.15
C SER A 611 6.08 -10.40 0.17
N ALA A 612 7.10 -9.54 0.01
CA ALA A 612 8.25 -9.79 -0.86
C ALA A 612 9.50 -9.18 -0.22
N ARG A 613 10.27 -10.01 0.48
CA ARG A 613 11.39 -9.62 1.34
C ARG A 613 12.53 -10.63 1.31
N LEU A 614 12.22 -11.91 1.11
CA LEU A 614 13.15 -13.02 1.22
C LEU A 614 13.17 -13.85 -0.07
N ASP A 615 14.33 -14.42 -0.37
CA ASP A 615 14.47 -15.61 -1.20
C ASP A 615 13.96 -16.80 -0.37
N LEU A 616 12.90 -17.47 -0.81
CA LEU A 616 12.33 -18.62 -0.10
C LEU A 616 12.67 -19.97 -0.75
N ASP A 617 13.08 -20.01 -2.01
CA ASP A 617 13.42 -21.26 -2.72
C ASP A 617 14.92 -21.55 -2.85
N GLY A 618 15.78 -20.62 -2.42
CA GLY A 618 17.23 -20.78 -2.32
C GLY A 618 17.99 -20.46 -3.61
N ASP A 619 17.40 -19.71 -4.54
CA ASP A 619 18.02 -19.36 -5.82
C ASP A 619 18.68 -17.98 -5.87
N ASP A 620 18.83 -17.32 -4.72
CA ASP A 620 19.34 -15.95 -4.53
C ASP A 620 18.44 -14.85 -5.13
N LEU A 621 17.23 -15.17 -5.58
CA LEU A 621 16.23 -14.20 -6.08
C LEU A 621 15.10 -14.02 -5.07
N ILE A 622 14.54 -12.82 -5.02
CA ILE A 622 13.44 -12.52 -4.10
C ILE A 622 12.16 -13.19 -4.58
N ASP A 623 11.47 -13.87 -3.67
CA ASP A 623 10.19 -14.52 -3.95
C ASP A 623 9.01 -13.69 -3.46
N LEU A 624 7.84 -13.96 -4.04
CA LEU A 624 6.59 -13.28 -3.70
C LEU A 624 5.65 -14.23 -2.96
N ALA A 625 5.29 -13.89 -1.74
CA ALA A 625 4.24 -14.53 -0.97
C ALA A 625 2.92 -13.76 -1.13
N VAL A 626 1.85 -14.44 -1.55
CA VAL A 626 0.56 -13.83 -1.87
C VAL A 626 -0.57 -14.59 -1.19
N GLY A 627 -1.37 -13.89 -0.39
CA GLY A 627 -2.59 -14.43 0.21
C GLY A 627 -3.75 -14.48 -0.77
N ALA A 628 -4.58 -15.50 -0.60
CA ALA A 628 -5.85 -15.71 -1.30
C ALA A 628 -6.86 -16.32 -0.31
N HIS A 629 -8.12 -16.48 -0.72
CA HIS A 629 -9.12 -17.14 0.12
C HIS A 629 -8.84 -18.64 0.20
N GLY A 630 -8.58 -19.15 1.40
CA GLY A 630 -8.29 -20.58 1.63
C GLY A 630 -6.95 -21.04 1.06
N SER A 631 -6.10 -20.11 0.61
CA SER A 631 -4.82 -20.43 -0.01
C SER A 631 -3.77 -19.33 0.21
N ALA A 632 -2.51 -19.73 0.19
CA ALA A 632 -1.37 -18.83 0.10
C ALA A 632 -0.47 -19.33 -1.05
N VAL A 633 0.10 -18.41 -1.82
CA VAL A 633 0.83 -18.73 -3.05
C VAL A 633 2.23 -18.16 -2.95
N LEU A 634 3.22 -18.99 -3.25
CA LEU A 634 4.59 -18.56 -3.48
C LEU A 634 4.85 -18.50 -4.99
N LEU A 635 5.32 -17.35 -5.46
CA LEU A 635 5.76 -17.14 -6.83
C LEU A 635 7.25 -16.83 -6.83
N SER A 636 8.03 -17.66 -7.52
CA SER A 636 9.47 -17.46 -7.61
C SER A 636 9.86 -16.44 -8.67
N SER A 637 10.92 -15.68 -8.42
CA SER A 637 11.54 -14.85 -9.45
C SER A 637 12.34 -15.71 -10.44
N ARG A 638 12.66 -15.14 -11.61
CA ARG A 638 13.49 -15.81 -12.64
C ARG A 638 14.69 -14.96 -12.98
N SER A 639 15.81 -15.62 -13.28
CA SER A 639 17.04 -14.92 -13.64
C SER A 639 16.86 -14.08 -14.91
N ILE A 640 17.41 -12.86 -14.90
CA ILE A 640 17.33 -11.91 -16.00
C ILE A 640 18.64 -11.91 -16.79
N VAL A 641 18.56 -12.03 -18.11
CA VAL A 641 19.73 -12.05 -19.00
C VAL A 641 19.65 -11.01 -20.11
N GLN A 642 20.82 -10.41 -20.39
CA GLN A 642 21.05 -9.53 -21.53
C GLN A 642 21.84 -10.29 -22.60
N ILE A 643 21.30 -10.31 -23.82
CA ILE A 643 21.95 -10.93 -24.97
C ILE A 643 22.41 -9.82 -25.92
N ASN A 644 23.70 -9.56 -25.93
CA ASN A 644 24.33 -8.64 -26.87
C ASN A 644 24.63 -9.37 -28.18
N VAL A 645 24.03 -8.89 -29.28
CA VAL A 645 24.21 -9.49 -30.59
C VAL A 645 24.93 -8.53 -31.53
N SER A 646 25.99 -9.00 -32.17
CA SER A 646 26.67 -8.28 -33.23
C SER A 646 26.67 -9.09 -34.53
N LEU A 647 26.56 -8.38 -35.65
CA LEU A 647 26.63 -8.95 -36.99
C LEU A 647 27.74 -8.25 -37.79
N SER A 648 28.66 -9.04 -38.33
CA SER A 648 29.76 -8.58 -39.19
C SER A 648 29.81 -9.40 -40.49
N PHE A 649 30.46 -8.86 -41.51
CA PHE A 649 30.56 -9.49 -42.83
C PHE A 649 32.04 -9.61 -43.22
N GLN A 650 32.41 -10.76 -43.76
CA GLN A 650 33.74 -11.01 -44.29
C GLN A 650 33.64 -11.61 -45.71
N PRO A 651 34.16 -10.93 -46.75
CA PRO A 651 34.68 -9.55 -46.74
C PRO A 651 33.64 -8.50 -46.32
N HIS A 652 34.11 -7.32 -45.89
CA HIS A 652 33.25 -6.23 -45.38
C HIS A 652 32.35 -5.60 -46.45
N SER A 653 32.63 -5.86 -47.73
CA SER A 653 31.87 -5.42 -48.88
C SER A 653 31.74 -6.54 -49.92
N ILE A 654 30.70 -6.46 -50.75
CA ILE A 654 30.48 -7.38 -51.86
C ILE A 654 31.33 -6.89 -53.05
N ASN A 655 32.29 -7.69 -53.50
CA ASN A 655 32.99 -7.36 -54.74
C ASN A 655 32.05 -7.55 -55.93
N VAL A 656 31.71 -6.46 -56.60
CA VAL A 656 30.77 -6.48 -57.74
C VAL A 656 31.44 -7.00 -59.01
N ILE A 657 32.75 -6.78 -59.16
CA ILE A 657 33.53 -7.09 -60.37
C ILE A 657 34.06 -8.52 -60.34
N GLN A 658 34.72 -8.92 -59.26
CA GLN A 658 35.34 -10.24 -59.14
C GLN A 658 34.39 -11.20 -58.40
N LYS A 659 33.78 -12.12 -59.16
CA LYS A 659 32.95 -13.18 -58.58
C LYS A 659 33.85 -14.23 -57.92
N THR A 660 33.60 -14.50 -56.65
CA THR A 660 34.48 -15.35 -55.81
C THR A 660 34.08 -16.82 -55.81
N CYS A 661 32.90 -17.17 -56.35
CA CYS A 661 32.41 -18.54 -56.37
C CYS A 661 31.34 -18.77 -57.46
N GLN A 662 30.97 -20.03 -57.68
CA GLN A 662 29.82 -20.43 -58.47
C GLN A 662 28.81 -21.18 -57.60
N ARG A 663 27.54 -20.76 -57.63
CA ARG A 663 26.42 -21.37 -56.89
C ARG A 663 25.22 -21.53 -57.82
N GLY A 664 24.63 -22.73 -57.88
CA GLY A 664 23.51 -23.02 -58.77
C GLY A 664 23.79 -22.78 -60.26
N GLY A 665 25.04 -22.95 -60.71
CA GLY A 665 25.46 -22.72 -62.09
C GLY A 665 25.60 -21.24 -62.50
N ARG A 666 25.50 -20.30 -61.55
CA ARG A 666 25.70 -18.86 -61.77
C ARG A 666 26.93 -18.37 -61.02
N GLU A 667 27.66 -17.44 -61.63
CA GLU A 667 28.71 -16.71 -60.91
C GLU A 667 28.10 -15.87 -59.79
N SER A 668 28.71 -15.95 -58.61
CA SER A 668 28.20 -15.31 -57.40
C SER A 668 29.34 -14.73 -56.58
N ALA A 669 29.04 -13.72 -55.77
CA ALA A 669 29.94 -13.25 -54.72
C ALA A 669 29.60 -14.01 -53.43
N CYS A 670 30.51 -14.85 -52.96
CA CYS A 670 30.39 -15.56 -51.68
C CYS A 670 31.01 -14.73 -50.56
N LEU A 671 30.24 -14.58 -49.47
CA LEU A 671 30.62 -13.85 -48.26
C LEU A 671 30.19 -14.68 -47.04
N ASN A 672 30.81 -14.40 -45.90
CA ASN A 672 30.40 -14.96 -44.62
C ASN A 672 29.83 -13.85 -43.74
N ALA A 673 28.60 -14.04 -43.27
CA ALA A 673 28.07 -13.25 -42.17
C ALA A 673 28.48 -13.92 -40.85
N THR A 674 29.12 -13.18 -39.94
CA THR A 674 29.46 -13.69 -38.60
C THR A 674 28.52 -13.05 -37.59
N ALA A 675 27.70 -13.88 -36.94
CA ALA A 675 26.83 -13.46 -35.84
C ALA A 675 27.49 -13.85 -34.51
N CYS A 676 27.78 -12.87 -33.66
CA CYS A 676 28.37 -13.09 -32.35
C CYS A 676 27.38 -12.70 -31.23
N PHE A 677 27.37 -13.51 -30.17
CA PHE A 677 26.46 -13.40 -29.02
C PHE A 677 27.29 -13.33 -27.75
N LYS A 678 27.10 -12.27 -26.96
CA LYS A 678 27.63 -12.16 -25.61
C LYS A 678 26.47 -12.09 -24.64
N THR A 679 26.36 -13.10 -23.79
CA THR A 679 25.30 -13.19 -22.77
C THR A 679 25.84 -12.71 -21.44
N VAL A 680 25.10 -11.84 -20.76
CA VAL A 680 25.42 -11.32 -19.44
C VAL A 680 24.20 -11.54 -18.54
N SER A 681 24.42 -12.02 -17.31
CA SER A 681 23.36 -12.10 -16.29
C SER A 681 23.28 -10.77 -15.56
N ARG A 682 22.05 -10.33 -15.29
CA ARG A 682 21.78 -9.20 -14.40
C ARG A 682 21.52 -9.67 -12.98
N SER A 683 20.93 -10.86 -12.84
CA SER A 683 20.64 -11.46 -11.55
C SER A 683 21.91 -11.91 -10.80
N PRO A 684 21.90 -11.82 -9.45
CA PRO A 684 22.97 -12.32 -8.58
C PRO A 684 23.04 -13.86 -8.61
N GLY A 685 24.14 -14.41 -8.08
CA GLY A 685 24.35 -15.84 -7.96
C GLY A 685 24.93 -16.54 -9.21
N PRO A 686 25.39 -17.81 -9.09
CA PRO A 686 25.97 -18.59 -10.18
C PRO A 686 24.92 -19.15 -11.17
N HIS A 687 23.68 -18.69 -11.12
CA HIS A 687 22.54 -19.24 -11.85
C HIS A 687 22.38 -18.64 -13.25
N SER A 688 22.99 -19.35 -14.23
CA SER A 688 22.50 -19.63 -15.59
C SER A 688 23.70 -20.09 -16.44
N ASN A 689 24.24 -21.28 -16.12
CA ASN A 689 25.48 -21.74 -16.74
C ASN A 689 25.34 -22.30 -18.17
N SER A 690 24.12 -22.46 -18.70
CA SER A 690 23.83 -22.44 -20.15
C SER A 690 22.32 -22.49 -20.45
N PHE A 691 21.87 -21.87 -21.53
CA PHE A 691 20.49 -22.01 -22.02
C PHE A 691 20.42 -22.02 -23.55
N GLY A 692 19.34 -22.60 -24.08
CA GLY A 692 19.10 -22.65 -25.52
C GLY A 692 18.42 -21.38 -26.04
N ILE A 693 18.93 -20.83 -27.13
CA ILE A 693 18.28 -19.77 -27.92
C ILE A 693 18.03 -20.26 -29.35
N THR A 694 16.98 -19.78 -29.98
CA THR A 694 16.75 -19.95 -31.41
C THR A 694 16.94 -18.62 -32.10
N LEU A 695 17.78 -18.63 -33.13
CA LEU A 695 18.08 -17.52 -33.99
C LEU A 695 17.30 -17.66 -35.29
N TYR A 696 16.71 -16.55 -35.72
CA TYR A 696 16.05 -16.41 -37.01
C TYR A 696 16.76 -15.31 -37.78
N LEU A 697 17.49 -15.69 -38.83
CA LEU A 697 18.17 -14.74 -39.70
C LEU A 697 17.43 -14.61 -41.02
N PHE A 698 17.21 -13.37 -41.42
CA PHE A 698 16.48 -13.00 -42.63
C PHE A 698 17.33 -12.07 -43.51
N ILE A 699 17.49 -12.44 -44.78
CA ILE A 699 18.09 -11.60 -45.82
C ILE A 699 16.96 -10.85 -46.53
N ASN A 700 16.92 -9.54 -46.30
CA ASN A 700 16.03 -8.61 -46.96
C ASN A 700 16.73 -8.00 -48.18
N ALA A 701 16.48 -8.62 -49.35
CA ALA A 701 17.03 -8.22 -50.63
C ALA A 701 15.94 -8.25 -51.73
N LYS A 702 14.93 -7.39 -51.63
CA LYS A 702 13.87 -7.27 -52.65
C LYS A 702 14.38 -6.52 -53.88
N VAL A 703 14.25 -7.13 -55.06
CA VAL A 703 14.39 -6.45 -56.35
C VAL A 703 13.03 -5.87 -56.72
N THR A 704 12.95 -4.57 -56.97
CA THR A 704 11.76 -3.93 -57.54
C THR A 704 11.70 -4.22 -59.05
N GLY A 705 10.84 -5.16 -59.44
CA GLY A 705 10.61 -5.56 -60.83
C GLY A 705 9.97 -6.95 -60.88
N MET A 706 9.06 -7.19 -61.82
CA MET A 706 8.17 -8.36 -61.88
C MET A 706 8.91 -9.71 -62.10
N LYS A 707 9.56 -10.25 -61.06
CA LYS A 707 9.79 -11.68 -60.74
C LYS A 707 10.64 -11.76 -59.46
N LEU A 708 10.13 -12.45 -58.43
CA LEU A 708 10.71 -12.57 -57.08
C LEU A 708 11.98 -13.46 -57.03
N SER A 709 13.11 -13.06 -57.63
CA SER A 709 14.41 -13.68 -57.30
C SER A 709 15.13 -12.88 -56.22
N ALA A 710 15.50 -13.53 -55.12
CA ALA A 710 16.31 -12.93 -54.07
C ALA A 710 17.72 -12.62 -54.60
N ARG A 711 18.27 -11.42 -54.31
CA ARG A 711 19.65 -11.09 -54.69
C ARG A 711 20.69 -11.88 -53.89
N ALA A 712 20.33 -12.35 -52.71
CA ALA A 712 21.20 -13.17 -51.87
C ALA A 712 20.43 -14.26 -51.15
N LEU A 713 21.10 -15.39 -50.93
CA LEU A 713 20.59 -16.59 -50.26
C LEU A 713 21.68 -17.15 -49.34
N PHE A 714 21.26 -17.78 -48.24
CA PHE A 714 22.17 -18.56 -47.41
C PHE A 714 22.58 -19.84 -48.15
N ASP A 715 23.85 -20.23 -48.05
CA ASP A 715 24.38 -21.39 -48.78
C ASP A 715 23.75 -22.70 -48.28
N ASP A 716 23.59 -22.84 -46.96
CA ASP A 716 23.09 -24.08 -46.35
C ASP A 716 21.62 -24.37 -46.67
N SER A 717 20.77 -23.33 -46.69
CA SER A 717 19.33 -23.48 -46.90
C SER A 717 18.89 -23.17 -48.33
N SER A 718 19.73 -22.53 -49.15
CA SER A 718 19.34 -21.95 -50.44
C SER A 718 18.07 -21.08 -50.37
N HIS A 719 17.79 -20.50 -49.19
CA HIS A 719 16.65 -19.64 -48.92
C HIS A 719 17.11 -18.30 -48.35
N ARG A 720 16.21 -17.31 -48.37
CA ARG A 720 16.44 -15.98 -47.75
C ARG A 720 16.37 -16.00 -46.23
N GLN A 721 15.97 -17.12 -45.66
CA GLN A 721 15.81 -17.30 -44.23
C GLN A 721 16.59 -18.55 -43.81
N THR A 722 17.20 -18.46 -42.65
CA THR A 722 17.81 -19.59 -41.98
C THR A 722 17.53 -19.49 -40.49
N GLN A 723 17.48 -20.65 -39.83
CA GLN A 723 17.31 -20.74 -38.40
C GLN A 723 18.46 -21.53 -37.80
N LEU A 724 18.93 -21.11 -36.62
CA LEU A 724 20.00 -21.78 -35.91
C LEU A 724 19.64 -21.90 -34.44
N ALA A 725 19.66 -23.13 -33.92
CA ALA A 725 19.55 -23.38 -32.49
C ALA A 725 20.95 -23.34 -31.86
N VAL A 726 21.11 -22.50 -30.85
CA VAL A 726 22.40 -22.25 -30.18
C VAL A 726 22.23 -22.45 -28.69
N ARG A 727 23.22 -23.05 -28.03
CA ARG A 727 23.32 -23.03 -26.57
C ARG A 727 24.31 -21.95 -26.17
N VAL A 728 23.83 -20.95 -25.41
CA VAL A 728 24.66 -19.85 -24.91
C VAL A 728 25.05 -20.08 -23.47
N HIS A 729 26.25 -19.63 -23.11
CA HIS A 729 26.77 -19.62 -21.76
C HIS A 729 26.96 -18.17 -21.31
N THR A 730 26.55 -17.86 -20.08
CA THR A 730 26.74 -16.53 -19.49
C THR A 730 28.23 -16.22 -19.37
N GLY A 731 28.63 -14.98 -19.69
CA GLY A 731 30.02 -14.53 -19.68
C GLY A 731 30.85 -14.92 -20.90
N GLN A 732 30.37 -15.85 -21.73
CA GLN A 732 31.08 -16.27 -22.94
C GLN A 732 30.55 -15.57 -24.20
N THR A 733 31.45 -15.36 -25.16
CA THR A 733 31.09 -14.89 -26.50
C THR A 733 31.12 -16.05 -27.48
N LEU A 734 30.00 -16.29 -28.17
CA LEU A 734 29.86 -17.35 -29.16
C LEU A 734 29.62 -16.73 -30.53
N CYS A 735 30.37 -17.17 -31.54
CA CYS A 735 30.28 -16.63 -32.90
C CYS A 735 30.00 -17.73 -33.92
N TYR A 736 29.03 -17.51 -34.80
CA TYR A 736 28.65 -18.42 -35.86
C TYR A 736 28.87 -17.78 -37.22
N LYS A 737 29.59 -18.48 -38.10
CA LYS A 737 29.79 -18.09 -39.48
C LYS A 737 28.67 -18.68 -40.34
N LEU A 738 28.02 -17.81 -41.10
CA LEU A 738 26.87 -18.11 -41.93
C LEU A 738 27.24 -17.75 -43.38
N PRO A 739 27.65 -18.73 -44.19
CA PRO A 739 27.98 -18.50 -45.59
C PRO A 739 26.73 -18.11 -46.37
N PHE A 740 26.86 -17.08 -47.21
CA PHE A 740 25.83 -16.65 -48.14
C PHE A 740 26.44 -16.22 -49.46
N HIS A 741 25.65 -16.31 -50.51
CA HIS A 741 26.05 -15.88 -51.83
C HIS A 741 25.10 -14.81 -52.35
N VAL A 742 25.67 -13.90 -53.13
CA VAL A 742 24.97 -12.82 -53.83
C VAL A 742 25.01 -13.13 -55.32
N TYR A 743 23.85 -13.27 -55.95
CA TYR A 743 23.75 -13.43 -57.39
C TYR A 743 24.07 -12.13 -58.11
N ASP A 744 24.61 -12.26 -59.31
CA ASP A 744 24.78 -11.11 -60.19
C ASP A 744 23.42 -10.57 -60.65
N THR A 745 23.09 -9.35 -60.22
CA THR A 745 21.81 -8.70 -60.54
C THR A 745 22.06 -7.24 -60.87
N ALA A 746 21.25 -6.63 -61.75
CA ALA A 746 21.41 -5.24 -62.18
C ALA A 746 21.31 -4.18 -61.06
N ASP A 747 21.00 -4.58 -59.82
CA ASP A 747 20.84 -3.71 -58.66
C ASP A 747 22.02 -3.86 -57.71
N TYR A 748 23.07 -3.08 -57.94
CA TYR A 748 24.28 -3.02 -57.12
C TYR A 748 24.28 -1.86 -56.11
N ILE A 749 23.33 -0.93 -56.23
CA ILE A 749 23.24 0.30 -55.43
C ILE A 749 22.58 0.02 -54.08
N ARG A 750 21.49 -0.76 -54.06
CA ARG A 750 20.77 -1.01 -52.81
C ARG A 750 21.51 -2.04 -51.95
N PRO A 751 21.85 -1.72 -50.70
CA PRO A 751 22.55 -2.67 -49.83
C PRO A 751 21.68 -3.90 -49.53
N ILE A 752 22.35 -4.99 -49.21
CA ILE A 752 21.71 -6.22 -48.75
C ILE A 752 21.58 -6.13 -47.24
N SER A 753 20.34 -6.07 -46.75
CA SER A 753 20.06 -5.94 -45.32
C SER A 753 19.80 -7.31 -44.69
N PHE A 754 20.48 -7.56 -43.58
CA PHE A 754 20.28 -8.71 -42.73
C PHE A 754 19.51 -8.28 -41.48
N SER A 755 18.50 -9.05 -41.12
CA SER A 755 17.76 -8.91 -39.87
C SER A 755 17.93 -10.21 -39.08
N LEU A 756 18.57 -10.12 -37.93
CA LEU A 756 18.73 -11.22 -36.99
C LEU A 756 17.75 -10.99 -35.84
N ARG A 757 16.85 -11.94 -35.63
CA ARG A 757 15.94 -11.98 -34.48
C ARG A 757 16.27 -13.20 -33.63
N PHE A 758 16.21 -13.08 -32.31
CA PHE A 758 16.44 -14.20 -31.41
C PHE A 758 15.33 -14.35 -30.39
N LYS A 759 15.17 -15.57 -29.88
CA LYS A 759 14.29 -15.91 -28.75
C LYS A 759 14.96 -16.94 -27.85
N ILE A 760 14.65 -16.90 -26.56
CA ILE A 760 15.01 -17.97 -25.62
C ILE A 760 14.07 -19.16 -25.85
N ASN A 761 14.60 -20.38 -25.83
CA ASN A 761 13.83 -21.60 -26.14
C ASN A 761 13.03 -22.11 -24.95
N ASN A 762 13.65 -22.13 -23.76
CA ASN A 762 12.95 -22.51 -22.53
C ASN A 762 12.36 -21.26 -21.89
N THR A 763 11.07 -21.01 -22.18
CA THR A 763 10.32 -19.90 -21.58
C THR A 763 9.63 -20.30 -20.27
N GLU A 764 9.75 -21.56 -19.83
CA GLU A 764 9.00 -22.07 -18.67
C GLU A 764 9.80 -22.01 -17.38
N SER A 765 11.04 -22.52 -17.39
CA SER A 765 11.94 -22.52 -16.23
C SER A 765 13.30 -21.88 -16.50
N GLY A 766 13.51 -21.34 -17.71
CA GLY A 766 14.75 -20.69 -18.11
C GLY A 766 14.84 -19.23 -17.65
N PRO A 767 15.95 -18.53 -17.95
CA PRO A 767 16.03 -17.09 -17.72
C PRO A 767 15.04 -16.33 -18.61
N VAL A 768 14.68 -15.12 -18.19
CA VAL A 768 13.91 -14.15 -18.98
C VAL A 768 14.84 -13.11 -19.58
N LEU A 769 14.44 -12.54 -20.72
CA LEU A 769 15.17 -11.42 -21.30
C LEU A 769 14.89 -10.15 -20.51
N ASP A 770 15.94 -9.35 -20.33
CA ASP A 770 15.84 -8.02 -19.72
C ASP A 770 14.82 -7.14 -20.46
N GLU A 771 14.06 -6.37 -19.70
CA GLU A 771 12.95 -5.58 -20.22
C GLU A 771 13.48 -4.49 -21.15
N GLY A 772 12.82 -4.30 -22.30
CA GLY A 772 13.26 -3.32 -23.30
C GLY A 772 14.54 -3.70 -24.05
N TRP A 773 15.19 -4.83 -23.75
CA TRP A 773 16.41 -5.26 -24.43
C TRP A 773 16.12 -5.69 -25.89
N PRO A 774 16.93 -5.25 -26.87
CA PRO A 774 16.64 -5.48 -28.28
C PRO A 774 16.72 -6.96 -28.67
N THR A 775 15.58 -7.52 -29.11
CA THR A 775 15.51 -8.91 -29.62
C THR A 775 15.79 -9.02 -31.13
N THR A 776 16.01 -7.89 -31.80
CA THR A 776 16.24 -7.81 -33.25
C THR A 776 17.39 -6.87 -33.57
N VAL A 777 18.39 -7.36 -34.30
CA VAL A 777 19.53 -6.59 -34.82
C VAL A 777 19.47 -6.55 -36.33
N LYS A 778 19.68 -5.36 -36.91
CA LYS A 778 19.73 -5.16 -38.37
C LYS A 778 21.09 -4.62 -38.77
N LYS A 779 21.70 -5.19 -39.81
CA LYS A 779 22.97 -4.75 -40.39
C LYS A 779 22.91 -4.91 -41.90
N SER A 780 23.61 -4.07 -42.64
CA SER A 780 23.63 -4.14 -44.10
C SER A 780 25.05 -4.28 -44.65
N VAL A 781 25.16 -4.93 -45.81
CA VAL A 781 26.40 -5.04 -46.59
C VAL A 781 26.17 -4.47 -47.99
N SER A 782 27.12 -3.67 -48.46
CA SER A 782 27.06 -2.97 -49.76
C SER A 782 28.08 -3.53 -50.75
N GLY A 783 27.87 -3.29 -52.03
CA GLY A 783 28.84 -3.60 -53.07
C GLY A 783 29.93 -2.55 -53.18
N THR A 784 31.17 -2.97 -53.49
CA THR A 784 32.30 -2.09 -53.81
C THR A 784 32.87 -2.47 -55.17
N ALA A 785 33.27 -1.47 -55.96
CA ALA A 785 33.76 -1.66 -57.33
C ALA A 785 35.30 -1.75 -57.47
N LEU A 786 36.11 -1.49 -56.43
CA LEU A 786 37.57 -1.37 -56.60
C LEU A 786 38.40 -1.99 -55.45
N THR A 787 39.59 -2.48 -55.80
CA THR A 787 40.68 -3.00 -54.93
C THR A 787 41.58 -1.90 -54.35
N VAL A 788 41.24 -0.63 -54.52
CA VAL A 788 42.07 0.53 -54.13
C VAL A 788 41.40 1.28 -52.99
N ILE A 789 42.20 1.67 -52.00
CA ILE A 789 41.82 2.54 -50.88
C ILE A 789 41.18 3.81 -51.45
N VAL A 790 39.89 3.99 -51.17
CA VAL A 790 39.16 5.20 -51.52
C VAL A 790 39.73 6.36 -50.70
N ASN A 791 40.57 7.20 -51.33
CA ASN A 791 41.00 8.47 -50.75
C ASN A 791 39.89 9.50 -50.96
N ASN A 792 38.81 9.43 -50.18
CA ASN A 792 37.73 10.42 -50.22
C ASN A 792 37.84 11.41 -49.05
N PHE A 793 37.83 12.70 -49.39
CA PHE A 793 37.93 13.84 -48.46
C PHE A 793 36.52 14.35 -48.15
N LEU A 794 35.79 13.66 -47.26
CA LEU A 794 34.57 14.20 -46.66
C LEU A 794 34.90 14.98 -45.40
N THR A 795 34.59 16.27 -45.40
CA THR A 795 34.77 17.15 -44.24
C THR A 795 33.41 17.54 -43.67
N ALA A 796 33.23 17.25 -42.38
CA ALA A 796 32.17 17.82 -41.56
C ALA A 796 32.77 18.94 -40.70
N SER A 797 32.32 20.18 -40.90
CA SER A 797 32.72 21.32 -40.07
C SER A 797 31.51 21.85 -39.31
N TYR A 798 31.68 22.07 -38.01
CA TYR A 798 30.70 22.74 -37.17
C TYR A 798 31.20 24.14 -36.79
N ARG A 799 30.30 25.12 -36.70
CA ARG A 799 30.64 26.47 -36.22
C ARG A 799 30.11 26.69 -34.81
N PHE A 800 31.02 26.87 -33.86
CA PHE A 800 30.75 27.51 -32.58
C PHE A 800 31.70 28.70 -32.44
N GLU A 801 31.20 29.93 -32.64
CA GLU A 801 31.95 31.14 -32.31
C GLU A 801 31.87 31.37 -30.80
N ILE A 802 32.84 30.84 -30.03
CA ILE A 802 32.89 31.04 -28.58
C ILE A 802 34.28 31.53 -28.17
N GLN A 803 34.35 32.74 -27.60
CA GLN A 803 35.58 33.33 -27.07
C GLN A 803 35.77 33.16 -25.55
N LYS A 804 34.74 32.78 -24.75
CA LYS A 804 34.81 32.51 -23.29
C LYS A 804 33.70 31.54 -22.81
N PRO A 805 33.87 30.80 -21.70
CA PRO A 805 32.82 29.93 -21.17
C PRO A 805 31.60 30.72 -20.69
N TYR A 806 30.39 30.25 -21.00
CA TYR A 806 29.12 30.90 -20.62
C TYR A 806 27.99 29.88 -20.45
N VAL A 807 26.94 30.28 -19.73
CA VAL A 807 25.75 29.48 -19.43
C VAL A 807 24.62 29.85 -20.40
N ILE A 808 24.04 28.85 -21.09
CA ILE A 808 22.92 29.08 -22.01
C ILE A 808 21.60 28.99 -21.25
N ARG A 809 21.01 30.16 -20.96
CA ARG A 809 19.66 30.30 -20.38
C ARG A 809 18.67 30.75 -21.44
N SER A 810 18.09 29.80 -22.18
CA SER A 810 17.07 30.09 -23.19
C SER A 810 15.68 29.69 -22.69
N PRO A 811 14.66 30.55 -22.78
CA PRO A 811 13.29 30.20 -22.40
C PRO A 811 12.70 29.08 -23.29
N ARG A 812 13.28 28.85 -24.48
CA ARG A 812 12.91 27.73 -25.36
C ARG A 812 13.77 26.48 -25.16
N ARG A 813 14.78 26.54 -24.29
CA ARG A 813 15.76 25.48 -23.96
C ARG A 813 16.24 24.66 -25.17
N ARG A 814 16.52 25.34 -26.29
CA ARG A 814 16.96 24.72 -27.56
C ARG A 814 18.28 25.33 -28.02
N LEU A 815 19.23 24.47 -28.38
CA LEU A 815 20.53 24.80 -28.96
C LEU A 815 20.55 24.38 -30.43
N ALA A 816 21.06 25.24 -31.31
CA ALA A 816 21.24 24.91 -32.72
C ALA A 816 22.70 24.52 -33.02
N VAL A 817 22.89 23.39 -33.69
CA VAL A 817 24.16 22.88 -34.18
C VAL A 817 24.14 22.94 -35.70
N GLU A 818 24.99 23.79 -36.28
CA GLU A 818 25.16 23.88 -37.73
C GLU A 818 26.26 22.91 -38.19
N VAL A 819 25.91 22.01 -39.11
CA VAL A 819 26.83 21.04 -39.71
C VAL A 819 26.85 21.25 -41.22
N GLN A 820 28.03 21.47 -41.77
CA GLN A 820 28.25 21.51 -43.21
C GLN A 820 28.90 20.21 -43.65
N LEU A 821 28.26 19.51 -44.60
CA LEU A 821 28.77 18.28 -45.21
C LEU A 821 29.19 18.57 -46.64
N GLN A 822 30.41 18.18 -47.00
CA GLN A 822 30.95 18.38 -48.34
C GLN A 822 31.61 17.09 -48.85
N ASN A 823 31.26 16.65 -50.06
CA ASN A 823 31.98 15.62 -50.80
C ASN A 823 32.70 16.27 -52.00
N ARG A 824 34.01 16.09 -52.13
CA ARG A 824 34.85 16.80 -53.13
C ARG A 824 35.43 15.88 -54.22
N LEU A 825 35.11 14.60 -54.18
CA LEU A 825 35.65 13.54 -55.05
C LEU A 825 34.49 12.59 -55.40
N GLU A 826 34.75 11.31 -55.63
CA GLU A 826 33.79 10.32 -56.14
C GLU A 826 32.45 10.26 -55.39
N ASN A 827 31.40 9.83 -56.10
CA ASN A 827 30.06 9.65 -55.55
C ASN A 827 30.07 8.79 -54.29
N ALA A 828 29.50 9.32 -53.22
CA ALA A 828 29.30 8.64 -51.95
C ALA A 828 27.84 8.19 -51.84
N TYR A 829 27.61 6.89 -51.71
CA TYR A 829 26.26 6.33 -51.61
C TYR A 829 25.89 6.11 -50.15
N ASN A 830 24.65 6.40 -49.77
CA ASN A 830 24.16 6.06 -48.43
C ASN A 830 25.06 6.67 -47.32
N THR A 831 25.62 7.86 -47.57
CA THR A 831 26.38 8.64 -46.59
C THR A 831 25.52 8.88 -45.37
N SER A 832 26.08 8.73 -44.18
CA SER A 832 25.40 8.85 -42.88
C SER A 832 26.16 9.81 -41.97
N LEU A 833 25.50 10.88 -41.55
CA LEU A 833 25.98 11.75 -40.47
C LEU A 833 25.43 11.23 -39.15
N THR A 834 26.26 11.10 -38.11
CA THR A 834 25.83 10.71 -36.75
C THR A 834 26.20 11.80 -35.76
N LEU A 835 25.22 12.29 -35.01
CA LEU A 835 25.41 13.24 -33.91
C LEU A 835 25.37 12.47 -32.59
N HIS A 836 26.48 12.45 -31.86
CA HIS A 836 26.56 11.99 -30.49
C HIS A 836 26.41 13.18 -29.56
N TYR A 837 25.64 13.05 -28.48
CA TYR A 837 25.49 14.09 -27.47
C TYR A 837 25.38 13.49 -26.06
N SER A 838 25.63 14.28 -25.02
CA SER A 838 25.55 13.81 -23.63
C SER A 838 24.10 13.54 -23.20
N ARG A 839 23.92 12.81 -22.08
CA ARG A 839 22.58 12.45 -21.55
C ARG A 839 21.71 13.66 -21.19
N ASN A 840 22.32 14.83 -20.99
CA ASN A 840 21.62 16.08 -20.65
C ASN A 840 21.02 16.80 -21.88
N LEU A 841 21.22 16.23 -23.07
CA LEU A 841 20.82 16.77 -24.35
C LEU A 841 19.93 15.76 -25.08
N HIS A 842 18.83 16.25 -25.64
CA HIS A 842 17.89 15.44 -26.42
C HIS A 842 17.76 16.01 -27.83
N PHE A 843 17.87 15.16 -28.85
CA PHE A 843 17.57 15.61 -30.21
C PHE A 843 16.12 16.09 -30.29
N SER A 844 15.91 17.27 -30.87
CA SER A 844 14.61 17.93 -30.93
C SER A 844 14.06 17.99 -32.35
N SER A 845 14.85 18.50 -33.30
CA SER A 845 14.43 18.60 -34.70
C SER A 845 15.61 18.90 -35.61
N LEU A 846 15.45 18.69 -36.91
CA LEU A 846 16.45 18.99 -37.92
C LEU A 846 15.82 19.89 -39.00
N SER A 847 16.52 20.96 -39.38
CA SER A 847 16.18 21.79 -40.53
C SER A 847 17.32 21.81 -41.56
N ILE A 848 16.96 21.80 -42.84
CA ILE A 848 17.91 21.91 -43.95
C ILE A 848 17.89 23.38 -44.41
N ARG A 849 19.04 24.07 -44.37
CA ARG A 849 19.11 25.49 -44.71
C ARG A 849 19.31 25.77 -46.20
N VAL A 850 20.08 24.92 -46.88
CA VAL A 850 20.30 25.01 -48.32
C VAL A 850 20.28 23.59 -48.89
N ASN A 851 19.38 23.35 -49.83
CA ASN A 851 19.22 22.04 -50.45
C ASN A 851 19.52 22.10 -51.95
N ARG A 852 20.56 21.38 -52.39
CA ARG A 852 20.78 21.08 -53.81
C ARG A 852 20.54 19.59 -54.13
N THR A 853 20.19 18.75 -53.14
CA THR A 853 20.09 17.29 -53.26
C THR A 853 18.90 16.66 -52.53
N PRO A 854 18.36 15.51 -52.99
CA PRO A 854 17.33 14.79 -52.25
C PRO A 854 17.92 14.08 -51.00
N ILE A 855 17.38 14.39 -49.82
CA ILE A 855 17.82 13.85 -48.52
C ILE A 855 16.68 13.05 -47.90
N LEU A 856 16.98 11.87 -47.35
CA LEU A 856 16.03 11.07 -46.59
C LEU A 856 16.46 10.98 -45.13
N VAL A 857 15.63 11.54 -44.25
CA VAL A 857 15.91 11.66 -42.81
C VAL A 857 15.27 10.48 -42.08
N LYS A 858 16.04 9.78 -41.25
CA LYS A 858 15.49 8.77 -40.33
C LYS A 858 16.00 9.05 -38.92
N SER A 859 15.08 9.21 -37.97
CA SER A 859 15.40 9.54 -36.57
C SER A 859 15.28 8.28 -35.70
N THR A 860 16.35 8.03 -34.94
CA THR A 860 16.48 7.10 -33.79
C THR A 860 17.23 7.88 -32.69
N ASP A 861 17.69 7.23 -31.61
CA ASP A 861 18.51 7.87 -30.53
C ASP A 861 19.79 8.57 -31.04
N TYR A 862 20.12 8.37 -32.31
CA TYR A 862 21.03 9.19 -33.10
C TYR A 862 20.32 9.66 -34.38
N VAL A 863 20.64 10.86 -34.85
CA VAL A 863 20.20 11.36 -36.16
C VAL A 863 21.09 10.74 -37.23
N THR A 864 20.51 10.02 -38.19
CA THR A 864 21.22 9.52 -39.38
C THR A 864 20.61 10.11 -40.64
N LEU A 865 21.43 10.82 -41.42
CA LEU A 865 21.00 11.46 -42.67
C LEU A 865 21.56 10.72 -43.87
N TRP A 866 20.68 10.25 -44.76
CA TRP A 866 21.07 9.57 -45.99
C TRP A 866 21.09 10.54 -47.17
N PHE A 867 22.23 10.62 -47.85
CA PHE A 867 22.39 11.39 -49.08
C PHE A 867 22.30 10.46 -50.30
N PHE A 868 21.44 10.81 -51.27
CA PHE A 868 21.31 10.11 -52.54
C PHE A 868 21.81 11.01 -53.66
N TYR A 869 22.88 10.60 -54.37
CA TYR A 869 23.20 11.16 -55.67
C TYR A 869 23.28 10.04 -56.71
N SER A 870 22.68 10.28 -57.87
CA SER A 870 23.00 9.61 -59.12
C SER A 870 23.39 10.67 -60.12
N ASP A 871 24.69 10.88 -60.32
CA ASP A 871 25.17 11.43 -61.57
C ASP A 871 26.41 10.63 -61.98
N SER A 872 26.35 10.06 -63.18
CA SER A 872 27.33 9.09 -63.66
C SER A 872 28.61 9.73 -64.20
N VAL A 873 28.75 11.06 -64.18
CA VAL A 873 29.92 11.78 -64.72
C VAL A 873 30.13 13.11 -63.98
N GLU A 874 31.20 13.24 -63.19
CA GLU A 874 31.64 14.53 -62.65
C GLU A 874 32.48 15.30 -63.70
N ARG A 875 32.21 16.59 -63.89
CA ARG A 875 33.06 17.54 -64.64
C ARG A 875 33.66 18.55 -63.65
N GLU A 876 34.79 19.19 -63.98
CA GLU A 876 35.41 20.24 -63.14
C GLU A 876 34.43 21.37 -62.76
N ASP A 877 33.39 21.60 -63.57
CA ASP A 877 32.36 22.61 -63.34
C ASP A 877 31.28 22.21 -62.31
N THR A 878 31.24 20.94 -61.85
CA THR A 878 30.23 20.37 -60.91
C THR A 878 30.81 20.00 -59.54
N LEU A 879 31.90 20.66 -59.12
CA LEU A 879 32.49 20.48 -57.78
C LEU A 879 31.76 21.29 -56.67
N GLY A 880 30.86 22.20 -57.05
CA GLY A 880 30.18 23.14 -56.13
C GLY A 880 28.81 22.69 -55.61
N ASP A 881 28.27 21.61 -56.14
CA ASP A 881 26.90 21.10 -55.97
C ASP A 881 26.80 20.01 -54.90
N ASN A 882 27.93 19.47 -54.43
CA ASN A 882 28.01 18.43 -53.42
C ASN A 882 28.18 18.96 -51.98
N SER A 883 27.48 20.04 -51.64
CA SER A 883 27.46 20.59 -50.28
C SER A 883 26.05 20.76 -49.72
N VAL A 884 25.84 20.28 -48.49
CA VAL A 884 24.59 20.43 -47.76
C VAL A 884 24.86 21.09 -46.41
N GLN A 885 24.07 22.12 -46.09
CA GLN A 885 24.07 22.73 -44.76
C GLN A 885 22.84 22.28 -43.96
N LEU A 886 23.13 21.68 -42.81
CA LEU A 886 22.16 21.13 -41.88
C LEU A 886 22.19 21.94 -40.59
N GLN A 887 21.03 22.19 -40.02
CA GLN A 887 20.89 22.78 -38.69
C GLN A 887 20.09 21.82 -37.81
N SER A 888 20.77 21.21 -36.85
CA SER A 888 20.16 20.31 -35.86
C SER A 888 19.84 21.07 -34.59
N PHE A 889 18.65 20.89 -34.03
CA PHE A 889 18.26 21.45 -32.74
C PHE A 889 18.32 20.36 -31.67
N VAL A 890 18.95 20.69 -30.56
CA VAL A 890 19.09 19.84 -29.39
C VAL A 890 18.48 20.57 -28.19
N GLN A 891 17.64 19.89 -27.42
CA GLN A 891 16.93 20.42 -26.26
C GLN A 891 17.65 20.01 -24.97
N TYR A 892 17.63 20.86 -23.96
CA TYR A 892 18.28 20.62 -22.67
C TYR A 892 17.32 20.92 -21.53
N GLU A 893 17.45 20.23 -20.40
CA GLU A 893 16.57 20.41 -19.24
C GLU A 893 17.18 21.29 -18.12
N PRO A 894 18.48 21.19 -17.77
CA PRO A 894 19.18 22.14 -16.91
C PRO A 894 19.99 23.21 -17.67
N ASP A 895 20.40 24.28 -17.01
CA ASP A 895 21.31 25.31 -17.55
C ASP A 895 22.57 24.69 -18.20
N LEU A 896 22.79 24.92 -19.51
CA LEU A 896 23.88 24.28 -20.26
C LEU A 896 25.19 25.10 -20.16
N PHE A 897 26.28 24.46 -19.71
CA PHE A 897 27.61 25.06 -19.59
C PHE A 897 28.51 24.68 -20.78
N VAL A 898 29.06 25.67 -21.49
CA VAL A 898 29.90 25.40 -22.69
C VAL A 898 31.29 26.06 -22.55
N SER A 899 32.37 25.29 -22.77
CA SER A 899 33.77 25.78 -22.75
C SER A 899 34.58 25.33 -23.99
N ARG A 900 35.65 26.07 -24.35
CA ARG A 900 36.55 25.76 -25.48
C ARG A 900 37.81 25.02 -24.99
N CYS A 901 38.23 23.96 -25.68
CA CYS A 901 39.57 23.36 -25.52
C CYS A 901 40.34 23.35 -26.86
N VAL A 902 41.66 23.47 -26.76
CA VAL A 902 42.61 23.54 -27.88
C VAL A 902 43.68 22.46 -27.67
N HIS A 903 43.57 21.30 -28.35
CA HIS A 903 44.68 20.55 -29.00
C HIS A 903 44.27 19.14 -29.47
N ASN A 904 44.94 18.69 -30.54
CA ASN A 904 44.80 17.39 -31.20
C ASN A 904 45.24 16.22 -30.30
N THR A 905 44.37 15.22 -30.18
CA THR A 905 44.57 13.87 -29.58
C THR A 905 44.71 13.80 -28.05
N VAL A 906 43.77 13.09 -27.39
CA VAL A 906 43.88 12.16 -26.23
C VAL A 906 42.54 12.10 -25.44
N PHE A 907 42.31 10.93 -24.83
CA PHE A 907 41.24 10.53 -23.91
C PHE A 907 40.95 11.49 -22.74
N ILE A 908 39.68 11.45 -22.33
CA ILE A 908 39.04 11.92 -21.07
C ILE A 908 38.63 13.42 -20.99
N GLN A 909 37.34 13.58 -20.69
CA GLN A 909 36.54 14.77 -20.35
C GLN A 909 36.38 15.87 -21.42
N GLN A 910 35.11 16.12 -21.79
CA GLN A 910 34.54 17.21 -22.62
C GLN A 910 34.37 17.00 -24.14
N SER A 911 33.12 16.78 -24.55
CA SER A 911 32.38 17.63 -25.51
C SER A 911 30.93 17.13 -25.57
N ASP A 912 29.96 17.98 -25.21
CA ASP A 912 28.54 17.59 -25.13
C ASP A 912 27.92 17.21 -26.48
N ILE A 913 28.60 17.48 -27.59
CA ILE A 913 28.18 17.11 -28.94
C ILE A 913 29.41 16.72 -29.77
N LEU A 914 29.42 15.50 -30.32
CA LEU A 914 30.43 14.97 -31.24
C LEU A 914 29.75 14.59 -32.56
N VAL A 915 30.33 14.99 -33.69
CA VAL A 915 29.82 14.67 -35.02
C VAL A 915 30.73 13.63 -35.66
N THR A 916 30.20 12.46 -35.97
CA THR A 916 30.90 11.41 -36.72
C THR A 916 30.27 11.25 -38.10
N LEU A 917 31.10 10.95 -39.08
CA LEU A 917 30.70 10.84 -40.48
C LEU A 917 31.06 9.45 -40.97
N ASN A 918 30.05 8.69 -41.39
CA ASN A 918 30.19 7.35 -41.92
C ASN A 918 29.68 7.32 -43.35
N THR A 919 30.52 6.89 -44.28
CA THR A 919 30.20 6.89 -45.71
C THR A 919 30.34 5.48 -46.25
N LEU A 920 29.39 5.05 -47.08
CA LEU A 920 29.54 3.84 -47.88
C LEU A 920 30.03 4.28 -49.28
N TYR A 921 31.19 3.75 -49.68
CA TYR A 921 31.80 4.03 -50.97
C TYR A 921 31.41 2.96 -51.99
#